data_AF-A0A7C3TRC6-F1
#
_entry.id   AF-A0A7C3TRC6-F1
#
_cell.length_a   1.000
_cell.length_b   1.000
_cell.length_c   1.000
_cell.angle_alpha   90.00
_cell.angle_beta   90.00
_cell.angle_gamma   90.00
#
_symmetry.space_group_name_H-M   'P 1'
#
loop_
_entity.id
_entity.type
_entity.pdbx_description
1 polymer ?
#
loop_
_entity_poly.entity_id
_entity_poly.type
_entity_poly.pdbx_seq_one_letter_code
_entity_poly.pdbx_strand_id
1 'polypeptide(L)'
;MPSSVMCRRAFRRGSRAYIEALETRQLLDATGIEQALLTPEQHVPRMSAVLAPGSPAPNIGLPYLVGGGMYDLYADTNRAIVLCFVATWHAPSGQTMPQIQNVYDWVQANGYQVTVHLVDERETPPTVLNYMQANNITVPVLMDAAGTAAASYDVQGLPVTYVISNQTVRFVHVNYSATLETDLKNEITSILTSPDISIADATASEGTGGQNFIDFTVSLSAASPNTVTVDYTTQQGTALAMLDFVPVSGTLVFPPGTTTQTISVEIITDAIIEPNEIFAVRLNNPVNGNIVRGMAGGTIIDDDAPLPPATISITDVTALEGDVGTTTFSFVVSLSRALTANVTADFATVDGTALAGQDYTAVSGTLTFAPGETSKTIDVPVAGNILDEDDRVFYVDLSNISQTVIITKSRGVGTIKDDDPYITVDDIYVLEGNSGTTDATFTISLSSPTDRTVVVDWATGNGTAIAGLDFYGRRGRATFAPGETSQTVTIQVRGDLTVEPDEFFYLNLTSAVGAAILDGQGICTILDDGDEPIITPVITIDDPVAVETDAGTNGTLDFTVMLSNPSPQPVTVYYTAWDGTAAANLDYVPQSGMITINPGEVSAVISIVTIGDDLSEDNETVNVTLTAPVNATIGDAQGTGTIMDNDPLPTITIDSVSAVEGNTLGGTLVFTVRLDAISGRTITVDYTTVDGTATGGVDYVPVAGSLVFAPGQTQQNITVSIIGDREQEAGEELYVDLSNVTNAQIGVARGIGTIIDDDGTSRIRVTFGTMEIKDNQSKPAISFGVVLRGSTPPVRTFRVTNTGQQPLRLGTIVVPKGFELVKRLPEQLAPGRSADFTVRMRTKVQGYYAGHVRFATSDPKAKPFNFAIVGQVLFSEESRMRIPIGGQNPASGPGASMVVARRAPAGLTGLFATTRRTGPDIDWL
;
A
#
# COMPACT_ATOMS: atom_id res chain seq x y z
N MET A 1 28.76 -33.31 -14.02
CA MET A 1 30.14 -32.80 -13.83
C MET A 1 30.24 -31.47 -14.58
N PRO A 2 30.90 -30.42 -14.05
CA PRO A 2 31.83 -30.37 -12.92
C PRO A 2 31.07 -29.96 -11.62
N SER A 3 31.19 -30.63 -10.48
CA SER A 3 32.36 -30.77 -9.59
C SER A 3 32.93 -29.44 -9.12
N SER A 4 32.38 -28.81 -8.07
CA SER A 4 33.08 -28.59 -6.79
C SER A 4 32.31 -27.65 -5.85
N VAL A 5 32.49 -27.92 -4.55
CA VAL A 5 31.62 -27.63 -3.42
C VAL A 5 32.20 -26.52 -2.53
N MET A 6 31.37 -25.61 -2.03
CA MET A 6 31.37 -25.04 -0.66
C MET A 6 30.10 -24.17 -0.50
N CYS A 7 29.48 -23.91 0.65
CA CYS A 7 29.28 -24.56 1.95
C CYS A 7 28.40 -23.57 2.76
N ARG A 8 27.50 -24.09 3.62
CA ARG A 8 26.76 -23.43 4.73
C ARG A 8 25.54 -22.58 4.35
N ARG A 9 24.40 -22.57 5.06
CA ARG A 9 23.78 -23.24 6.24
C ARG A 9 22.35 -22.61 6.26
N ALA A 10 21.22 -23.21 6.68
CA ALA A 10 20.94 -23.99 7.87
C ALA A 10 19.45 -24.42 7.90
N PHE A 11 19.20 -25.64 8.41
CA PHE A 11 18.03 -26.16 9.17
C PHE A 11 16.61 -26.03 8.55
N ARG A 12 15.82 -27.09 8.34
CA ARG A 12 15.46 -28.19 9.27
C ARG A 12 15.26 -29.53 8.54
N ARG A 13 15.64 -30.61 9.22
CA ARG A 13 15.48 -32.03 8.85
C ARG A 13 14.21 -32.59 9.50
N GLY A 14 13.49 -33.46 8.78
CA GLY A 14 12.39 -34.23 9.37
C GLY A 14 11.56 -35.06 8.38
N SER A 15 12.21 -35.63 7.37
CA SER A 15 11.89 -36.83 6.60
C SER A 15 10.46 -37.42 6.62
N ARG A 16 9.80 -37.45 5.45
CA ARG A 16 9.24 -38.69 4.87
C ARG A 16 9.11 -38.55 3.34
N ALA A 17 9.59 -39.59 2.67
CA ALA A 17 9.68 -39.82 1.22
C ALA A 17 8.31 -39.67 0.51
N TYR A 18 8.25 -38.98 -0.65
CA TYR A 18 8.23 -39.54 -2.03
C TYR A 18 7.04 -40.51 -2.23
N ILE A 19 6.03 -40.25 -3.07
CA ILE A 19 6.07 -39.90 -4.51
C ILE A 19 4.87 -39.00 -4.92
N GLU A 20 5.15 -38.11 -5.87
CA GLU A 20 4.31 -37.21 -6.69
C GLU A 20 3.12 -37.91 -7.39
N ALA A 21 1.92 -37.31 -7.34
CA ALA A 21 1.28 -36.44 -8.36
C ALA A 21 0.73 -37.24 -9.58
N LEU A 22 -0.42 -36.95 -10.19
CA LEU A 22 -1.10 -35.69 -10.50
C LEU A 22 -2.64 -35.90 -10.48
N GLU A 23 -3.40 -35.00 -9.85
CA GLU A 23 -4.23 -33.93 -10.47
C GLU A 23 -5.42 -34.43 -11.32
N THR A 24 -6.68 -34.06 -11.04
CA THR A 24 -7.22 -32.71 -11.31
C THR A 24 -8.61 -32.48 -10.71
N ARG A 25 -8.86 -31.23 -10.24
CA ARG A 25 -10.10 -30.39 -10.24
C ARG A 25 -11.38 -30.95 -9.56
N GLN A 26 -12.28 -30.19 -8.91
CA GLN A 26 -12.51 -28.75 -8.69
C GLN A 26 -13.61 -28.60 -7.60
N LEU A 27 -13.42 -27.63 -6.69
CA LEU A 27 -14.37 -26.63 -6.13
C LEU A 27 -15.89 -26.88 -5.99
N LEU A 28 -16.35 -26.74 -4.73
CA LEU A 28 -17.53 -26.06 -4.13
C LEU A 28 -18.11 -26.95 -3.00
N ASP A 29 -17.71 -26.78 -1.74
CA ASP A 29 -18.21 -25.80 -0.75
C ASP A 29 -19.74 -25.62 -0.75
N ALA A 30 -20.42 -26.27 0.19
CA ALA A 30 -21.04 -25.61 1.35
C ALA A 30 -22.16 -26.47 1.96
N THR A 31 -22.02 -26.74 3.25
CA THR A 31 -23.02 -27.19 4.24
C THR A 31 -23.50 -28.64 4.06
N GLY A 32 -23.01 -29.63 4.82
CA GLY A 32 -23.04 -29.69 6.29
C GLY A 32 -24.40 -30.26 6.71
N ILE A 33 -24.53 -31.40 7.39
CA ILE A 33 -23.74 -31.92 8.49
C ILE A 33 -23.98 -33.45 8.57
N GLU A 34 -22.86 -34.19 8.67
CA GLU A 34 -22.54 -35.35 9.54
C GLU A 34 -23.66 -36.28 10.02
N GLN A 35 -23.52 -37.60 10.15
CA GLN A 35 -22.44 -38.61 10.19
C GLN A 35 -23.23 -39.95 10.36
N ALA A 36 -22.82 -41.18 10.06
CA ALA A 36 -21.70 -41.85 9.41
C ALA A 36 -22.26 -43.26 9.10
N LEU A 37 -22.31 -43.72 7.85
CA LEU A 37 -21.30 -44.55 7.16
C LEU A 37 -20.88 -45.83 7.90
N LEU A 38 -21.26 -46.98 7.33
CA LEU A 38 -20.34 -48.04 6.89
C LEU A 38 -20.99 -48.81 5.71
N THR A 39 -20.29 -48.83 4.58
CA THR A 39 -20.47 -49.60 3.34
C THR A 39 -19.78 -50.97 3.43
N PRO A 40 -19.63 -51.79 2.36
CA PRO A 40 -20.46 -52.03 1.16
C PRO A 40 -20.74 -53.53 0.93
N GLU A 41 -21.72 -53.87 0.08
CA GLU A 41 -21.63 -55.05 -0.77
C GLU A 41 -22.23 -54.78 -2.15
N GLN A 42 -21.65 -55.46 -3.14
CA GLN A 42 -21.66 -55.18 -4.56
C GLN A 42 -22.88 -55.72 -5.33
N HIS A 43 -23.19 -55.03 -6.43
CA HIS A 43 -23.74 -55.48 -7.73
C HIS A 43 -25.20 -55.99 -7.88
N VAL A 44 -26.04 -55.03 -8.35
CA VAL A 44 -27.09 -55.06 -9.40
C VAL A 44 -26.78 -56.01 -10.58
N PRO A 45 -27.72 -56.52 -11.44
CA PRO A 45 -29.04 -55.95 -11.75
C PRO A 45 -30.23 -56.90 -12.03
N ARG A 46 -31.43 -56.31 -12.00
CA ARG A 46 -32.67 -56.79 -12.65
C ARG A 46 -32.98 -55.94 -13.88
N MET A 47 -33.51 -56.58 -14.93
CA MET A 47 -34.44 -56.01 -15.92
C MET A 47 -35.46 -57.13 -16.23
N SER A 48 -36.73 -57.01 -15.79
CA SER A 48 -37.90 -56.48 -16.54
C SER A 48 -38.26 -57.35 -17.75
N ALA A 49 -39.49 -57.78 -18.03
CA ALA A 49 -40.83 -57.69 -17.44
C ALA A 49 -41.72 -58.70 -18.25
N VAL A 50 -42.91 -59.17 -17.83
CA VAL A 50 -44.24 -58.60 -18.17
C VAL A 50 -45.31 -59.74 -18.08
N LEU A 51 -46.51 -59.38 -17.57
CA LEU A 51 -47.87 -59.98 -17.69
C LEU A 51 -48.37 -61.13 -16.76
N ALA A 52 -49.53 -60.85 -16.14
CA ALA A 52 -50.42 -61.71 -15.33
C ALA A 52 -51.62 -62.22 -16.19
N PRO A 53 -52.74 -62.82 -15.68
CA PRO A 53 -53.11 -63.37 -14.35
C PRO A 53 -53.88 -64.74 -14.37
N GLY A 54 -54.18 -65.34 -13.20
CA GLY A 54 -55.27 -66.33 -13.06
C GLY A 54 -55.25 -67.24 -11.82
N SER A 55 -56.07 -66.96 -10.80
CA SER A 55 -56.41 -67.80 -9.62
C SER A 55 -57.41 -68.93 -10.00
N PRO A 56 -57.72 -69.98 -9.18
CA PRO A 56 -58.17 -69.92 -7.77
C PRO A 56 -57.74 -71.08 -6.81
N ALA A 57 -58.00 -70.89 -5.51
CA ALA A 57 -58.06 -71.90 -4.42
C ALA A 57 -59.22 -72.94 -4.64
N PRO A 58 -59.55 -73.96 -3.79
CA PRO A 58 -59.16 -74.23 -2.38
C PRO A 58 -59.07 -75.74 -1.91
N ASN A 59 -58.69 -75.93 -0.64
CA ASN A 59 -59.14 -76.93 0.38
C ASN A 59 -59.23 -78.48 0.13
N ILE A 60 -59.18 -79.18 1.28
CA ILE A 60 -59.75 -80.50 1.65
C ILE A 60 -58.79 -81.72 1.68
N GLY A 61 -58.60 -82.28 2.88
CA GLY A 61 -58.97 -83.69 3.14
C GLY A 61 -57.89 -84.75 3.34
N LEU A 62 -57.57 -85.01 4.62
CA LEU A 62 -57.20 -86.30 5.24
C LEU A 62 -57.88 -87.53 4.60
N PRO A 63 -57.33 -88.79 4.67
CA PRO A 63 -57.21 -89.50 5.96
C PRO A 63 -56.18 -90.67 6.14
N TYR A 64 -55.93 -90.99 7.42
CA TYR A 64 -55.84 -92.33 8.10
C TYR A 64 -54.68 -93.31 7.75
N LEU A 65 -54.05 -94.11 8.67
CA LEU A 65 -54.25 -94.42 10.10
C LEU A 65 -53.11 -95.35 10.71
N VAL A 66 -53.00 -95.28 12.06
CA VAL A 66 -52.58 -96.22 13.16
C VAL A 66 -51.11 -96.57 13.51
N GLY A 67 -50.73 -96.18 14.75
CA GLY A 67 -50.36 -97.10 15.88
C GLY A 67 -48.96 -96.90 16.48
N GLY A 68 -48.69 -96.75 17.79
CA GLY A 68 -49.46 -96.65 19.05
C GLY A 68 -48.52 -96.73 20.31
N GLY A 69 -48.87 -96.03 21.42
CA GLY A 69 -48.53 -96.21 22.89
C GLY A 69 -47.05 -96.26 23.39
N MET A 70 -46.60 -95.90 24.61
CA MET A 70 -47.17 -95.59 25.95
C MET A 70 -46.14 -94.82 26.87
N TYR A 71 -46.61 -94.36 28.06
CA TYR A 71 -46.05 -93.47 29.13
C TYR A 71 -45.13 -94.15 30.20
N ASP A 72 -44.40 -93.35 31.02
CA ASP A 72 -44.47 -93.36 32.53
C ASP A 72 -43.48 -92.38 33.26
N LEU A 73 -43.77 -92.06 34.53
CA LEU A 73 -43.17 -91.05 35.44
C LEU A 73 -43.03 -91.66 36.86
N TYR A 74 -41.92 -91.54 37.61
CA TYR A 74 -41.87 -91.64 39.11
C TYR A 74 -40.50 -91.27 39.74
N ALA A 75 -40.52 -90.90 41.03
CA ALA A 75 -39.49 -90.26 41.89
C ALA A 75 -38.63 -91.22 42.75
N ASP A 76 -37.50 -90.75 43.33
CA ASP A 76 -36.94 -91.27 44.61
C ASP A 76 -36.02 -90.27 45.37
N THR A 77 -35.89 -90.54 46.66
CA THR A 77 -35.41 -89.82 47.84
C THR A 77 -34.02 -90.27 48.33
N ASN A 78 -33.14 -89.33 48.76
CA ASN A 78 -32.18 -89.46 49.88
C ASN A 78 -31.04 -88.43 49.78
N ARG A 79 -30.96 -87.47 50.72
CA ARG A 79 -29.74 -86.89 51.31
C ARG A 79 -30.10 -85.74 52.26
N ALA A 80 -30.24 -86.06 53.56
CA ALA A 80 -30.38 -85.06 54.60
C ALA A 80 -29.01 -84.42 54.90
N ILE A 81 -28.80 -83.18 54.45
CA ILE A 81 -27.68 -82.31 54.84
C ILE A 81 -28.12 -81.58 56.11
N VAL A 82 -27.32 -81.64 57.18
CA VAL A 82 -27.56 -80.91 58.43
C VAL A 82 -26.75 -79.62 58.41
N LEU A 83 -27.44 -78.47 58.37
CA LEU A 83 -26.85 -77.14 58.39
C LEU A 83 -26.99 -76.55 59.81
N CYS A 84 -25.91 -75.99 60.35
CA CYS A 84 -25.88 -75.35 61.67
C CYS A 84 -25.56 -73.85 61.52
N PHE A 85 -26.45 -72.99 62.02
CA PHE A 85 -26.35 -71.53 61.91
C PHE A 85 -26.05 -70.90 63.29
N VAL A 86 -25.13 -69.93 63.35
CA VAL A 86 -24.92 -69.04 64.51
C VAL A 86 -25.04 -67.59 64.01
N ALA A 87 -25.87 -66.77 64.65
CA ALA A 87 -26.08 -65.37 64.30
C ALA A 87 -26.02 -64.48 65.55
N THR A 88 -25.30 -63.36 65.48
CA THR A 88 -25.20 -62.35 66.55
C THR A 88 -25.97 -61.08 66.17
N TRP A 89 -26.64 -60.44 67.14
CA TRP A 89 -27.55 -59.31 66.91
C TRP A 89 -27.27 -58.13 67.84
N HIS A 90 -27.20 -56.92 67.28
CA HIS A 90 -27.14 -55.67 68.03
C HIS A 90 -28.35 -54.79 67.65
N ALA A 91 -29.27 -54.54 68.58
CA ALA A 91 -30.36 -53.58 68.38
C ALA A 91 -30.45 -52.53 69.50
N PRO A 92 -30.74 -51.25 69.15
CA PRO A 92 -31.28 -50.26 70.07
C PRO A 92 -32.73 -50.60 70.47
N SER A 93 -33.09 -50.27 71.71
CA SER A 93 -34.33 -50.72 72.39
C SER A 93 -35.62 -50.44 71.63
N GLY A 94 -36.45 -51.47 71.44
CA GLY A 94 -37.87 -51.32 71.06
C GLY A 94 -38.42 -52.24 69.97
N GLN A 95 -37.63 -53.15 69.38
CA GLN A 95 -38.12 -54.13 68.40
C GLN A 95 -37.73 -55.56 68.78
N THR A 96 -38.64 -56.52 68.56
CA THR A 96 -38.44 -57.98 68.69
C THR A 96 -38.27 -58.62 67.31
N MET A 97 -37.35 -59.60 67.18
CA MET A 97 -36.96 -60.27 65.92
C MET A 97 -38.01 -61.30 65.40
N PRO A 98 -38.65 -61.12 64.23
CA PRO A 98 -39.66 -62.07 63.70
C PRO A 98 -39.22 -62.90 62.48
N GLN A 99 -38.04 -62.67 61.87
CA GLN A 99 -37.74 -63.19 60.52
C GLN A 99 -36.93 -64.50 60.42
N ILE A 100 -36.24 -64.95 61.47
CA ILE A 100 -35.44 -66.20 61.43
C ILE A 100 -36.32 -67.47 61.35
N GLN A 101 -37.55 -67.41 61.85
CA GLN A 101 -38.48 -68.54 61.86
C GLN A 101 -38.97 -68.94 60.45
N ASN A 102 -39.15 -67.98 59.54
CA ASN A 102 -39.66 -68.24 58.18
C ASN A 102 -38.71 -69.09 57.33
N VAL A 103 -37.40 -68.88 57.47
CA VAL A 103 -36.38 -69.65 56.76
C VAL A 103 -36.29 -71.07 57.31
N TYR A 104 -36.39 -71.21 58.64
CA TYR A 104 -36.45 -72.50 59.30
C TYR A 104 -37.64 -73.35 58.78
N ASP A 105 -38.81 -72.74 58.65
CA ASP A 105 -40.03 -73.41 58.21
C ASP A 105 -39.98 -73.82 56.72
N TRP A 106 -39.38 -73.01 55.83
CA TRP A 106 -39.23 -73.35 54.41
C TRP A 106 -38.27 -74.53 54.17
N VAL A 107 -37.17 -74.61 54.93
CA VAL A 107 -36.18 -75.68 54.80
C VAL A 107 -36.75 -77.04 55.23
N GLN A 108 -37.54 -77.06 56.30
CA GLN A 108 -38.26 -78.26 56.75
C GLN A 108 -39.32 -78.72 55.75
N ALA A 109 -40.06 -77.80 55.12
CA ALA A 109 -41.08 -78.12 54.13
C ALA A 109 -40.54 -78.80 52.85
N ASN A 110 -39.26 -78.60 52.54
CA ASN A 110 -38.58 -79.20 51.39
C ASN A 110 -37.74 -80.45 51.76
N GLY A 111 -37.88 -80.97 52.99
CA GLY A 111 -37.33 -82.26 53.40
C GLY A 111 -35.91 -82.24 53.98
N TYR A 112 -35.39 -81.08 54.40
CA TYR A 112 -34.04 -80.92 54.97
C TYR A 112 -34.07 -80.63 56.50
N GLN A 113 -33.10 -81.12 57.29
CA GLN A 113 -33.05 -81.00 58.78
C GLN A 113 -32.07 -79.90 59.25
N VAL A 114 -32.49 -78.98 60.14
CA VAL A 114 -31.67 -77.84 60.64
C VAL A 114 -31.77 -77.68 62.17
N THR A 115 -30.66 -77.31 62.83
CA THR A 115 -30.60 -76.92 64.26
C THR A 115 -30.03 -75.49 64.39
N VAL A 116 -30.63 -74.64 65.23
CA VAL A 116 -30.25 -73.20 65.39
C VAL A 116 -29.95 -72.87 66.85
N HIS A 117 -28.87 -72.15 67.14
CA HIS A 117 -28.55 -71.62 68.48
C HIS A 117 -28.34 -70.10 68.47
N LEU A 118 -28.92 -69.40 69.45
CA LEU A 118 -28.89 -67.94 69.59
C LEU A 118 -28.07 -67.54 70.83
N VAL A 119 -27.25 -66.48 70.75
CA VAL A 119 -26.47 -65.94 71.89
C VAL A 119 -26.60 -64.40 71.94
N ASP A 120 -26.87 -63.83 73.12
CA ASP A 120 -26.94 -62.37 73.39
C ASP A 120 -25.72 -61.92 74.23
N GLU A 121 -25.10 -60.80 73.89
CA GLU A 121 -23.74 -60.43 74.31
C GLU A 121 -23.67 -59.33 75.39
N ARG A 122 -24.80 -58.92 76.01
CA ARG A 122 -24.86 -57.71 76.88
C ARG A 122 -24.93 -57.93 78.41
N GLU A 123 -24.84 -59.15 78.94
CA GLU A 123 -24.76 -59.38 80.40
C GLU A 123 -23.31 -59.70 80.87
N THR A 124 -22.81 -58.98 81.88
CA THR A 124 -21.53 -59.26 82.59
C THR A 124 -21.77 -59.37 84.11
N PRO A 125 -21.08 -60.24 84.89
CA PRO A 125 -20.26 -61.39 84.53
C PRO A 125 -20.79 -62.71 85.19
N PRO A 126 -20.00 -63.79 85.18
CA PRO A 126 -20.07 -64.99 84.34
C PRO A 126 -21.12 -66.05 84.76
N THR A 127 -21.52 -66.97 83.86
CA THR A 127 -21.79 -68.37 84.28
C THR A 127 -21.52 -69.36 83.14
N VAL A 128 -20.60 -70.27 83.40
CA VAL A 128 -20.24 -71.46 82.61
C VAL A 128 -21.44 -72.41 82.56
N LEU A 129 -21.84 -72.87 81.37
CA LEU A 129 -22.41 -74.21 81.20
C LEU A 129 -21.79 -74.89 79.98
N ASN A 130 -20.89 -75.81 80.28
CA ASN A 130 -20.29 -76.76 79.36
C ASN A 130 -21.37 -77.69 78.77
N TYR A 131 -21.14 -78.11 77.52
CA TYR A 131 -21.79 -79.19 76.76
C TYR A 131 -23.22 -78.93 76.26
N MET A 132 -23.38 -78.80 74.94
CA MET A 132 -24.67 -79.04 74.28
C MET A 132 -24.72 -80.47 73.75
N GLN A 133 -25.60 -81.29 74.34
CA GLN A 133 -25.93 -82.62 73.84
C GLN A 133 -27.10 -82.53 72.85
N ALA A 134 -26.84 -82.86 71.59
CA ALA A 134 -27.83 -83.40 70.66
C ALA A 134 -27.14 -84.53 69.86
N ASN A 135 -27.67 -85.76 69.95
CA ASN A 135 -27.19 -86.95 69.24
C ASN A 135 -25.70 -87.33 69.42
N ASN A 136 -25.21 -87.38 70.66
CA ASN A 136 -23.94 -88.03 71.03
C ASN A 136 -22.64 -87.49 70.38
N ILE A 137 -22.64 -86.29 69.81
CA ILE A 137 -21.42 -85.64 69.30
C ILE A 137 -21.03 -84.49 70.23
N THR A 138 -19.89 -84.61 70.90
CA THR A 138 -19.33 -83.57 71.78
C THR A 138 -18.25 -82.80 71.03
N VAL A 139 -18.39 -81.47 70.91
CA VAL A 139 -17.37 -80.58 70.33
C VAL A 139 -16.92 -79.57 71.39
N PRO A 140 -15.65 -79.53 71.81
CA PRO A 140 -15.13 -78.51 72.74
C PRO A 140 -14.85 -77.19 72.01
N VAL A 141 -15.22 -76.06 72.61
CA VAL A 141 -14.88 -74.70 72.13
C VAL A 141 -13.92 -74.07 73.14
N LEU A 142 -12.69 -73.72 72.71
CA LEU A 142 -11.76 -72.92 73.49
C LEU A 142 -12.11 -71.42 73.30
N MET A 143 -12.29 -70.70 74.39
CA MET A 143 -12.50 -69.23 74.40
C MET A 143 -11.19 -68.52 74.78
N ASP A 144 -10.96 -67.32 74.25
CA ASP A 144 -9.84 -66.47 74.68
C ASP A 144 -10.20 -65.58 75.89
N ALA A 145 -9.20 -64.88 76.45
CA ALA A 145 -9.32 -64.09 77.68
C ALA A 145 -10.27 -62.87 77.58
N ALA A 146 -10.81 -62.57 76.39
CA ALA A 146 -11.78 -61.51 76.16
C ALA A 146 -13.23 -62.02 76.05
N GLY A 147 -13.47 -63.33 76.23
CA GLY A 147 -14.83 -63.88 76.28
C GLY A 147 -15.52 -64.03 74.92
N THR A 148 -14.77 -64.07 73.82
CA THR A 148 -15.31 -64.37 72.48
C THR A 148 -14.77 -65.73 71.98
N ALA A 149 -15.59 -66.52 71.29
CA ALA A 149 -15.22 -67.87 70.83
C ALA A 149 -14.20 -67.81 69.69
N ALA A 150 -13.08 -68.54 69.81
CA ALA A 150 -11.89 -68.34 68.98
C ALA A 150 -11.73 -69.32 67.77
N ALA A 151 -12.78 -69.95 67.25
CA ALA A 151 -12.64 -70.85 66.09
C ALA A 151 -13.88 -70.89 65.18
N SER A 152 -13.86 -70.15 64.06
CA SER A 152 -14.89 -70.26 63.00
C SER A 152 -14.40 -70.04 61.55
N TYR A 153 -13.09 -69.84 61.32
CA TYR A 153 -12.52 -69.64 59.98
C TYR A 153 -11.13 -70.28 59.91
N ASP A 154 -10.75 -70.85 58.76
CA ASP A 154 -9.33 -71.14 58.52
C ASP A 154 -8.53 -69.86 58.19
N VAL A 155 -7.21 -69.97 58.19
CA VAL A 155 -6.24 -68.86 58.02
C VAL A 155 -6.36 -68.09 56.68
N GLN A 156 -7.20 -68.54 55.74
CA GLN A 156 -7.51 -67.90 54.45
C GLN A 156 -8.99 -67.46 54.31
N GLY A 157 -9.79 -67.54 55.37
CA GLY A 157 -11.15 -66.99 55.39
C GLY A 157 -12.22 -67.81 54.66
N LEU A 158 -11.96 -69.09 54.35
CA LEU A 158 -12.95 -70.00 53.77
C LEU A 158 -13.60 -70.92 54.83
N PRO A 159 -14.86 -71.36 54.62
CA PRO A 159 -15.57 -72.21 55.59
C PRO A 159 -14.97 -73.61 55.68
N VAL A 160 -14.63 -74.05 56.89
CA VAL A 160 -14.09 -75.40 57.12
C VAL A 160 -15.23 -76.42 57.15
N THR A 161 -15.15 -77.42 56.26
CA THR A 161 -16.11 -78.54 56.18
C THR A 161 -15.58 -79.71 57.02
N TYR A 162 -16.39 -80.22 57.95
CA TYR A 162 -16.06 -81.43 58.71
C TYR A 162 -16.91 -82.61 58.21
N VAL A 163 -16.26 -83.76 58.00
CA VAL A 163 -16.94 -85.03 57.73
C VAL A 163 -16.86 -85.86 59.00
N ILE A 164 -18.02 -86.12 59.62
CA ILE A 164 -18.12 -87.00 60.80
C ILE A 164 -19.16 -88.07 60.45
N SER A 165 -18.79 -89.34 60.60
CA SER A 165 -19.69 -90.49 60.42
C SER A 165 -20.51 -90.49 59.12
N ASN A 166 -19.86 -90.31 57.95
CA ASN A 166 -20.47 -90.35 56.61
C ASN A 166 -21.55 -89.28 56.32
N GLN A 167 -21.61 -88.21 57.12
CA GLN A 167 -22.42 -87.04 56.85
C GLN A 167 -21.52 -85.80 56.70
N THR A 168 -21.79 -84.99 55.68
CA THR A 168 -21.04 -83.76 55.42
C THR A 168 -21.68 -82.62 56.21
N VAL A 169 -20.96 -82.07 57.19
CA VAL A 169 -21.41 -80.93 58.00
C VAL A 169 -20.67 -79.68 57.55
N ARG A 170 -21.40 -78.69 57.03
CA ARG A 170 -20.85 -77.40 56.61
C ARG A 170 -21.35 -76.29 57.54
N PHE A 171 -20.41 -75.55 58.13
CA PHE A 171 -20.70 -74.36 58.92
C PHE A 171 -20.77 -73.13 58.01
N VAL A 172 -21.82 -72.33 58.15
CA VAL A 172 -21.98 -71.06 57.42
C VAL A 172 -22.16 -69.97 58.48
N HIS A 173 -21.30 -68.95 58.45
CA HIS A 173 -21.38 -67.80 59.35
C HIS A 173 -22.00 -66.62 58.59
N VAL A 174 -23.01 -65.95 59.16
CA VAL A 174 -23.67 -64.82 58.50
C VAL A 174 -24.01 -63.72 59.50
N ASN A 175 -23.55 -62.50 59.24
CA ASN A 175 -23.92 -61.29 60.00
C ASN A 175 -25.22 -60.71 59.43
N TYR A 176 -26.18 -60.37 60.29
CA TYR A 176 -27.57 -60.08 59.88
C TYR A 176 -27.73 -58.76 59.08
N SER A 177 -28.40 -58.84 57.91
CA SER A 177 -29.10 -57.71 57.26
C SER A 177 -30.29 -58.20 56.39
N ALA A 178 -31.23 -57.30 56.05
CA ALA A 178 -32.65 -57.59 55.80
C ALA A 178 -33.09 -58.26 54.46
N THR A 179 -32.21 -58.89 53.67
CA THR A 179 -32.56 -59.49 52.33
C THR A 179 -32.30 -61.00 52.20
N LEU A 180 -32.09 -61.70 53.31
CA LEU A 180 -31.49 -63.05 53.39
C LEU A 180 -32.27 -64.24 52.79
N GLU A 181 -33.57 -64.13 52.48
CA GLU A 181 -34.39 -65.33 52.20
C GLU A 181 -34.31 -65.86 50.76
N THR A 182 -34.07 -64.99 49.77
CA THR A 182 -34.10 -65.37 48.34
C THR A 182 -32.74 -65.90 47.86
N ASP A 183 -31.65 -65.27 48.30
CA ASP A 183 -30.29 -65.66 47.91
C ASP A 183 -29.94 -67.06 48.41
N LEU A 184 -30.40 -67.40 49.63
CA LEU A 184 -30.19 -68.72 50.23
C LEU A 184 -30.92 -69.85 49.47
N LYS A 185 -32.11 -69.59 48.91
CA LYS A 185 -32.91 -70.59 48.18
C LYS A 185 -32.34 -70.90 46.78
N ASN A 186 -31.79 -69.89 46.11
CA ASN A 186 -31.22 -70.02 44.77
C ASN A 186 -29.88 -70.78 44.76
N GLU A 187 -29.02 -70.52 45.73
CA GLU A 187 -27.71 -71.18 45.84
C GLU A 187 -27.86 -72.70 46.09
N ILE A 188 -28.88 -73.11 46.86
CA ILE A 188 -29.19 -74.52 47.18
C ILE A 188 -29.72 -75.30 45.96
N THR A 189 -30.49 -74.68 45.07
CA THR A 189 -31.15 -75.37 43.93
C THR A 189 -30.20 -75.63 42.75
N SER A 190 -29.21 -74.76 42.54
CA SER A 190 -28.21 -74.90 41.43
C SER A 190 -27.24 -76.07 41.59
N ILE A 191 -27.13 -76.64 42.79
CA ILE A 191 -26.17 -77.69 43.12
C ILE A 191 -26.72 -79.10 42.76
N LEU A 192 -27.99 -79.24 42.30
CA LEU A 192 -28.71 -80.53 42.31
C LEU A 192 -29.31 -81.08 40.98
N THR A 193 -29.05 -80.54 39.76
CA THR A 193 -29.59 -81.09 38.47
C THR A 193 -28.59 -81.14 37.29
N SER A 194 -28.57 -82.21 36.46
CA SER A 194 -27.75 -82.38 35.24
C SER A 194 -28.45 -81.91 33.93
N PRO A 195 -27.75 -81.33 32.92
CA PRO A 195 -28.35 -80.79 31.69
C PRO A 195 -28.68 -81.84 30.60
N ASP A 196 -29.61 -81.49 29.70
CA ASP A 196 -29.98 -82.30 28.53
C ASP A 196 -29.10 -81.98 27.31
N ILE A 197 -28.77 -82.97 26.48
CA ILE A 197 -27.90 -82.89 25.29
C ILE A 197 -28.71 -83.13 24.00
N SER A 198 -28.55 -82.25 23.01
CA SER A 198 -29.20 -82.38 21.68
C SER A 198 -28.24 -82.03 20.54
N ILE A 199 -28.37 -82.67 19.38
CA ILE A 199 -27.63 -82.32 18.13
C ILE A 199 -28.60 -81.76 17.08
N ALA A 200 -28.20 -80.75 16.31
CA ALA A 200 -28.99 -80.17 15.21
C ALA A 200 -28.57 -80.71 13.83
N ASP A 201 -29.50 -80.73 12.87
CA ASP A 201 -29.20 -81.07 11.47
C ASP A 201 -28.34 -79.97 10.83
N ALA A 202 -27.55 -80.34 9.83
CA ALA A 202 -26.63 -79.44 9.14
C ALA A 202 -26.77 -79.58 7.61
N THR A 203 -26.33 -78.57 6.87
CA THR A 203 -26.31 -78.59 5.40
C THR A 203 -25.15 -77.74 4.91
N ALA A 204 -24.48 -78.20 3.84
CA ALA A 204 -23.40 -77.48 3.17
C ALA A 204 -23.46 -77.77 1.66
N SER A 205 -23.02 -76.82 0.83
CA SER A 205 -22.70 -77.10 -0.57
C SER A 205 -21.50 -78.04 -0.66
N GLU A 206 -21.42 -78.83 -1.71
CA GLU A 206 -20.33 -79.78 -1.95
C GLU A 206 -19.02 -79.05 -2.15
N GLY A 207 -18.99 -78.08 -3.06
CA GLY A 207 -17.85 -77.23 -3.39
C GLY A 207 -17.10 -77.75 -4.61
N THR A 208 -16.73 -76.86 -5.52
CA THR A 208 -16.11 -77.21 -6.82
C THR A 208 -14.58 -77.40 -6.75
N GLY A 209 -14.07 -77.93 -5.63
CA GLY A 209 -12.65 -78.20 -5.35
C GLY A 209 -12.06 -77.57 -4.08
N GLY A 210 -11.33 -78.36 -3.29
CA GLY A 210 -10.71 -77.95 -2.01
C GLY A 210 -11.23 -78.78 -0.82
N GLN A 211 -10.84 -78.46 0.41
CA GLN A 211 -11.45 -79.08 1.59
C GLN A 211 -12.71 -78.30 1.97
N ASN A 212 -13.81 -79.01 2.18
CA ASN A 212 -15.06 -78.44 2.63
C ASN A 212 -15.62 -79.25 3.81
N PHE A 213 -16.43 -78.64 4.66
CA PHE A 213 -16.90 -79.25 5.90
C PHE A 213 -18.36 -78.94 6.18
N ILE A 214 -19.03 -79.88 6.84
CA ILE A 214 -20.35 -79.71 7.42
C ILE A 214 -20.26 -79.81 8.94
N ASP A 215 -20.68 -78.74 9.61
CA ASP A 215 -20.57 -78.58 11.06
C ASP A 215 -21.90 -78.84 11.77
N PHE A 216 -21.95 -79.89 12.57
CA PHE A 216 -23.10 -80.22 13.41
C PHE A 216 -22.97 -79.59 14.79
N THR A 217 -23.94 -78.76 15.18
CA THR A 217 -23.96 -78.15 16.52
C THR A 217 -24.64 -79.08 17.53
N VAL A 218 -23.94 -79.37 18.63
CA VAL A 218 -24.45 -80.10 19.79
C VAL A 218 -24.62 -79.13 20.96
N SER A 219 -25.76 -79.14 21.63
CA SER A 219 -26.15 -78.18 22.68
C SER A 219 -26.59 -78.84 23.98
N LEU A 220 -26.26 -78.19 25.10
CA LEU A 220 -26.76 -78.45 26.45
C LEU A 220 -27.95 -77.53 26.76
N SER A 221 -28.98 -78.04 27.45
CA SER A 221 -30.15 -77.23 27.87
C SER A 221 -29.82 -76.14 28.90
N ALA A 222 -28.75 -76.33 29.67
CA ALA A 222 -28.20 -75.34 30.59
C ALA A 222 -26.70 -75.58 30.81
N ALA A 223 -25.99 -74.55 31.27
CA ALA A 223 -24.58 -74.67 31.63
C ALA A 223 -24.39 -75.56 32.86
N SER A 224 -23.45 -76.51 32.80
CA SER A 224 -23.11 -77.38 33.92
C SER A 224 -21.86 -76.88 34.66
N PRO A 225 -21.80 -76.96 36.01
CA PRO A 225 -20.58 -76.69 36.77
C PRO A 225 -19.56 -77.83 36.66
N ASN A 226 -19.98 -79.02 36.20
CA ASN A 226 -19.11 -80.17 35.91
C ASN A 226 -18.91 -80.33 34.40
N THR A 227 -17.79 -80.90 33.99
CA THR A 227 -17.57 -81.30 32.60
C THR A 227 -18.62 -82.32 32.15
N VAL A 228 -19.28 -82.06 31.02
CA VAL A 228 -20.22 -82.98 30.35
C VAL A 228 -19.54 -83.57 29.13
N THR A 229 -19.68 -84.87 28.90
CA THR A 229 -19.12 -85.53 27.70
C THR A 229 -20.15 -86.39 26.99
N VAL A 230 -20.05 -86.52 25.68
CA VAL A 230 -20.90 -87.39 24.85
C VAL A 230 -20.12 -87.93 23.66
N ASP A 231 -20.21 -89.22 23.37
CA ASP A 231 -19.57 -89.83 22.20
C ASP A 231 -20.40 -89.58 20.94
N TYR A 232 -19.75 -89.50 19.77
CA TYR A 232 -20.41 -89.35 18.46
C TYR A 232 -19.79 -90.22 17.38
N THR A 233 -20.60 -90.62 16.38
CA THR A 233 -20.20 -91.39 15.19
C THR A 233 -21.04 -90.98 13.98
N THR A 234 -20.44 -90.80 12.81
CA THR A 234 -21.16 -90.64 11.52
C THR A 234 -21.72 -91.97 10.99
N GLN A 235 -22.87 -91.93 10.33
CA GLN A 235 -23.49 -93.03 9.57
C GLN A 235 -23.81 -92.55 8.15
N GLN A 236 -23.42 -93.34 7.15
CA GLN A 236 -23.71 -93.08 5.74
C GLN A 236 -25.23 -93.15 5.45
N GLY A 237 -25.66 -92.40 4.42
CA GLY A 237 -27.04 -92.37 3.92
C GLY A 237 -27.06 -92.53 2.39
N THR A 238 -27.59 -91.55 1.66
CA THR A 238 -27.35 -91.48 0.20
C THR A 238 -25.93 -90.99 -0.09
N ALA A 239 -25.41 -90.10 0.76
CA ALA A 239 -23.99 -89.80 0.82
C ALA A 239 -23.26 -91.02 1.40
N LEU A 240 -22.36 -91.57 0.61
CA LEU A 240 -21.48 -92.71 0.88
C LEU A 240 -20.14 -92.24 1.47
N ALA A 241 -19.69 -92.97 2.48
CA ALA A 241 -18.42 -92.68 3.13
C ALA A 241 -17.24 -92.87 2.15
N MET A 242 -16.27 -91.96 2.20
CA MET A 242 -15.09 -91.89 1.33
C MET A 242 -15.37 -91.60 -0.14
N LEU A 243 -16.64 -91.42 -0.53
CA LEU A 243 -17.02 -90.85 -1.82
C LEU A 243 -17.45 -89.40 -1.63
N ASP A 244 -18.38 -89.16 -0.70
CA ASP A 244 -19.05 -87.86 -0.56
C ASP A 244 -18.65 -87.17 0.76
N PHE A 245 -18.31 -87.94 1.80
CA PHE A 245 -17.79 -87.41 3.06
C PHE A 245 -16.78 -88.34 3.75
N VAL A 246 -15.94 -87.77 4.62
CA VAL A 246 -14.98 -88.49 5.46
C VAL A 246 -15.63 -88.89 6.79
N PRO A 247 -15.83 -90.18 7.11
CA PRO A 247 -16.51 -90.58 8.33
C PRO A 247 -15.67 -90.29 9.58
N VAL A 248 -16.32 -89.77 10.63
CA VAL A 248 -15.68 -89.38 11.90
C VAL A 248 -16.38 -89.98 13.11
N SER A 249 -15.60 -90.25 14.17
CA SER A 249 -16.11 -90.65 15.49
C SER A 249 -15.19 -90.15 16.60
N GLY A 250 -15.75 -89.80 17.76
CA GLY A 250 -14.97 -89.33 18.91
C GLY A 250 -15.82 -89.02 20.14
N THR A 251 -15.23 -88.39 21.14
CA THR A 251 -15.93 -87.89 22.34
C THR A 251 -15.95 -86.38 22.33
N LEU A 252 -17.14 -85.78 22.36
CA LEU A 252 -17.36 -84.35 22.48
C LEU A 252 -17.38 -83.95 23.96
N VAL A 253 -16.57 -82.96 24.33
CA VAL A 253 -16.38 -82.51 25.71
C VAL A 253 -16.89 -81.08 25.86
N PHE A 254 -17.76 -80.85 26.83
CA PHE A 254 -18.24 -79.55 27.28
C PHE A 254 -17.57 -79.21 28.62
N PRO A 255 -16.57 -78.32 28.64
CA PRO A 255 -16.02 -77.78 29.88
C PRO A 255 -17.10 -77.09 30.74
N PRO A 256 -16.89 -76.96 32.06
CA PRO A 256 -17.82 -76.23 32.92
C PRO A 256 -18.19 -74.85 32.36
N GLY A 257 -19.48 -74.52 32.37
CA GLY A 257 -20.00 -73.25 31.84
C GLY A 257 -20.28 -73.22 30.33
N THR A 258 -19.85 -74.22 29.55
CA THR A 258 -20.12 -74.28 28.10
C THR A 258 -21.44 -74.96 27.80
N THR A 259 -22.15 -74.50 26.77
CA THR A 259 -23.46 -75.04 26.37
C THR A 259 -23.53 -75.51 24.93
N THR A 260 -22.51 -75.24 24.09
CA THR A 260 -22.50 -75.65 22.69
C THR A 260 -21.12 -76.13 22.28
N GLN A 261 -21.06 -77.18 21.46
CA GLN A 261 -19.84 -77.71 20.83
C GLN A 261 -20.19 -78.20 19.41
N THR A 262 -19.20 -78.25 18.51
CA THR A 262 -19.40 -78.66 17.12
C THR A 262 -18.71 -79.98 16.79
N ILE A 263 -19.31 -80.73 15.86
CA ILE A 263 -18.71 -81.88 15.19
C ILE A 263 -18.57 -81.51 13.72
N SER A 264 -17.33 -81.40 13.24
CA SER A 264 -17.02 -81.11 11.84
C SER A 264 -16.79 -82.41 11.06
N VAL A 265 -17.46 -82.56 9.92
CA VAL A 265 -17.29 -83.69 9.01
C VAL A 265 -16.82 -83.14 7.66
N GLU A 266 -15.71 -83.66 7.12
CA GLU A 266 -15.18 -83.23 5.82
C GLU A 266 -16.03 -83.78 4.68
N ILE A 267 -16.36 -82.93 3.72
CA ILE A 267 -17.02 -83.25 2.45
C ILE A 267 -15.93 -83.43 1.39
N ILE A 268 -16.09 -84.45 0.55
CA ILE A 268 -15.20 -84.69 -0.58
C ILE A 268 -15.75 -83.88 -1.75
N THR A 269 -14.93 -82.99 -2.32
CA THR A 269 -15.32 -82.08 -3.41
C THR A 269 -14.95 -82.65 -4.77
N ASP A 270 -15.79 -82.46 -5.79
CA ASP A 270 -15.37 -82.63 -7.18
C ASP A 270 -16.00 -81.61 -8.16
N ALA A 271 -16.18 -82.00 -9.42
CA ALA A 271 -16.71 -81.15 -10.49
C ALA A 271 -17.77 -81.89 -11.33
N ILE A 272 -18.33 -82.96 -10.76
CA ILE A 272 -19.31 -83.86 -11.35
C ILE A 272 -20.68 -83.43 -10.86
N ILE A 273 -21.57 -83.15 -11.81
CA ILE A 273 -22.95 -82.81 -11.51
C ILE A 273 -23.67 -84.05 -10.94
N GLU A 274 -24.11 -83.96 -9.69
CA GLU A 274 -24.73 -85.04 -8.90
C GLU A 274 -26.03 -84.56 -8.20
N PRO A 275 -26.91 -85.45 -7.71
CA PRO A 275 -28.06 -85.01 -6.90
C PRO A 275 -27.64 -84.70 -5.45
N ASN A 276 -28.33 -83.77 -4.76
CA ASN A 276 -28.09 -83.53 -3.33
C ASN A 276 -28.23 -84.80 -2.48
N GLU A 277 -27.32 -84.99 -1.51
CA GLU A 277 -27.17 -86.22 -0.75
C GLU A 277 -27.21 -86.03 0.77
N ILE A 278 -27.49 -87.07 1.55
CA ILE A 278 -27.65 -86.99 3.01
C ILE A 278 -26.90 -88.12 3.73
N PHE A 279 -26.22 -87.80 4.84
CA PHE A 279 -25.70 -88.74 5.86
C PHE A 279 -26.17 -88.34 7.27
N ALA A 280 -25.80 -89.07 8.33
CA ALA A 280 -26.22 -88.79 9.70
C ALA A 280 -25.08 -88.79 10.73
N VAL A 281 -25.24 -88.07 11.85
CA VAL A 281 -24.37 -88.11 13.04
C VAL A 281 -25.18 -88.58 14.25
N ARG A 282 -24.68 -89.57 14.99
CA ARG A 282 -25.33 -90.15 16.17
C ARG A 282 -24.52 -89.92 17.44
N LEU A 283 -25.18 -89.46 18.51
CA LEU A 283 -24.63 -89.29 19.87
C LEU A 283 -24.92 -90.49 20.78
N ASN A 284 -23.97 -90.90 21.61
CA ASN A 284 -24.10 -92.00 22.59
C ASN A 284 -23.28 -91.74 23.88
N ASN A 285 -23.48 -92.57 24.91
CA ASN A 285 -22.68 -92.63 26.16
C ASN A 285 -22.48 -91.27 26.89
N PRO A 286 -23.55 -90.55 27.29
CA PRO A 286 -23.37 -89.27 27.97
C PRO A 286 -22.87 -89.43 29.41
N VAL A 287 -22.01 -88.50 29.85
CA VAL A 287 -21.56 -88.37 31.25
C VAL A 287 -21.92 -86.98 31.75
N ASN A 288 -22.54 -86.91 32.94
CA ASN A 288 -23.04 -85.67 33.57
C ASN A 288 -24.10 -84.90 32.76
N GLY A 289 -24.72 -85.52 31.77
CA GLY A 289 -25.86 -84.99 31.01
C GLY A 289 -26.76 -86.11 30.47
N ASN A 290 -27.90 -85.74 29.88
CA ASN A 290 -28.88 -86.69 29.35
C ASN A 290 -29.21 -86.43 27.88
N ILE A 291 -29.04 -87.39 26.97
CA ILE A 291 -29.31 -87.17 25.54
C ILE A 291 -30.82 -87.15 25.28
N VAL A 292 -31.33 -86.03 24.78
CA VAL A 292 -32.76 -85.86 24.38
C VAL A 292 -32.96 -85.87 22.87
N ARG A 293 -31.96 -85.47 22.08
CA ARG A 293 -31.90 -85.69 20.61
C ARG A 293 -30.52 -86.21 20.26
N GLY A 294 -30.44 -87.51 19.96
CA GLY A 294 -29.18 -88.20 19.72
C GLY A 294 -28.82 -88.44 18.25
N MET A 295 -29.56 -87.88 17.29
CA MET A 295 -29.31 -88.11 15.86
C MET A 295 -29.61 -86.85 15.04
N ALA A 296 -28.74 -86.52 14.09
CA ALA A 296 -28.89 -85.41 13.17
C ALA A 296 -28.52 -85.80 11.73
N GLY A 297 -29.20 -85.24 10.74
CA GLY A 297 -28.90 -85.41 9.31
C GLY A 297 -27.99 -84.30 8.78
N GLY A 298 -27.03 -84.64 7.92
CA GLY A 298 -26.18 -83.72 7.17
C GLY A 298 -26.48 -83.82 5.69
N THR A 299 -26.85 -82.70 5.05
CA THR A 299 -27.14 -82.64 3.61
C THR A 299 -25.97 -82.00 2.84
N ILE A 300 -25.50 -82.63 1.78
CA ILE A 300 -24.51 -82.13 0.81
C ILE A 300 -25.29 -81.64 -0.42
N ILE A 301 -25.11 -80.39 -0.83
CA ILE A 301 -25.79 -79.78 -1.99
C ILE A 301 -24.81 -79.70 -3.16
N ASP A 302 -25.12 -80.35 -4.29
CA ASP A 302 -24.33 -80.23 -5.52
C ASP A 302 -24.34 -78.77 -6.03
N ASP A 303 -23.15 -78.25 -6.36
CA ASP A 303 -22.94 -76.90 -6.87
C ASP A 303 -22.22 -76.83 -8.24
N ASP A 304 -22.17 -77.94 -8.99
CA ASP A 304 -21.49 -78.03 -10.29
C ASP A 304 -22.31 -77.58 -11.52
N ALA A 305 -21.62 -77.09 -12.58
CA ALA A 305 -22.23 -76.50 -13.79
C ALA A 305 -21.53 -76.87 -15.13
N PRO A 306 -22.25 -76.90 -16.28
CA PRO A 306 -21.68 -77.23 -17.59
C PRO A 306 -20.81 -76.10 -18.21
N LEU A 307 -19.72 -76.47 -18.90
CA LEU A 307 -18.80 -75.53 -19.57
C LEU A 307 -19.41 -74.82 -20.81
N PRO A 308 -19.11 -73.52 -21.05
CA PRO A 308 -19.62 -72.75 -22.21
C PRO A 308 -18.95 -73.17 -23.54
N PRO A 309 -19.58 -73.00 -24.73
CA PRO A 309 -19.01 -73.39 -26.04
C PRO A 309 -17.68 -72.71 -26.37
N ALA A 310 -16.83 -73.39 -27.16
CA ALA A 310 -15.56 -72.81 -27.62
C ALA A 310 -15.80 -71.80 -28.76
N THR A 311 -14.96 -70.78 -28.84
CA THR A 311 -15.05 -69.72 -29.86
C THR A 311 -13.79 -69.66 -30.71
N ILE A 312 -13.88 -69.11 -31.93
CA ILE A 312 -12.76 -68.86 -32.85
C ILE A 312 -12.71 -67.40 -33.32
N SER A 313 -11.51 -66.82 -33.36
CA SER A 313 -11.25 -65.44 -33.81
C SER A 313 -9.92 -65.32 -34.54
N ILE A 314 -9.83 -64.39 -35.49
CA ILE A 314 -8.58 -63.95 -36.16
C ILE A 314 -8.17 -62.54 -35.71
N THR A 315 -6.87 -62.30 -35.52
CA THR A 315 -6.31 -60.98 -35.17
C THR A 315 -6.27 -60.03 -36.36
N ASP A 316 -6.10 -58.73 -36.10
CA ASP A 316 -5.66 -57.77 -37.11
C ASP A 316 -4.14 -57.63 -37.05
N VAL A 317 -3.52 -57.19 -38.15
CA VAL A 317 -2.08 -56.96 -38.25
C VAL A 317 -1.85 -55.57 -38.84
N THR A 318 -0.94 -54.81 -38.24
CA THR A 318 -0.46 -53.54 -38.78
C THR A 318 1.05 -53.55 -38.71
N ALA A 319 1.70 -53.37 -39.85
CA ALA A 319 3.16 -53.34 -39.95
C ALA A 319 3.58 -52.45 -41.13
N LEU A 320 4.85 -52.06 -41.15
CA LEU A 320 5.45 -51.33 -42.25
C LEU A 320 5.63 -52.25 -43.47
N GLU A 321 5.53 -51.72 -44.68
CA GLU A 321 5.82 -52.49 -45.89
C GLU A 321 7.31 -52.76 -46.08
N GLY A 322 8.16 -51.82 -45.66
CA GLY A 322 9.61 -51.84 -45.81
C GLY A 322 10.07 -51.41 -47.19
N ASP A 323 11.33 -50.98 -47.31
CA ASP A 323 11.84 -50.36 -48.54
C ASP A 323 11.93 -51.28 -49.78
N VAL A 324 12.24 -52.56 -49.57
CA VAL A 324 12.48 -53.54 -50.66
C VAL A 324 12.13 -54.97 -50.25
N GLY A 325 11.66 -55.76 -51.21
CA GLY A 325 11.38 -57.18 -51.00
C GLY A 325 9.99 -57.41 -50.42
N THR A 326 9.86 -58.31 -49.45
CA THR A 326 8.55 -58.57 -48.82
C THR A 326 8.64 -58.63 -47.30
N THR A 327 7.72 -57.96 -46.62
CA THR A 327 7.49 -58.06 -45.17
C THR A 327 6.37 -59.06 -44.90
N THR A 328 6.50 -59.89 -43.86
CA THR A 328 5.48 -60.93 -43.54
C THR A 328 4.49 -60.43 -42.51
N PHE A 329 3.20 -60.45 -42.85
CA PHE A 329 2.09 -60.14 -41.96
C PHE A 329 1.50 -61.46 -41.40
N SER A 330 1.71 -61.70 -40.10
CA SER A 330 1.28 -62.94 -39.43
C SER A 330 -0.02 -62.77 -38.63
N PHE A 331 -1.12 -63.27 -39.17
CA PHE A 331 -2.43 -63.24 -38.52
C PHE A 331 -2.58 -64.46 -37.61
N VAL A 332 -2.89 -64.25 -36.33
CA VAL A 332 -3.12 -65.34 -35.37
C VAL A 332 -4.61 -65.68 -35.35
N VAL A 333 -4.93 -66.96 -35.56
CA VAL A 333 -6.27 -67.52 -35.38
C VAL A 333 -6.28 -68.31 -34.08
N SER A 334 -7.21 -67.99 -33.18
CA SER A 334 -7.24 -68.51 -31.80
C SER A 334 -8.56 -69.18 -31.45
N LEU A 335 -8.47 -70.27 -30.67
CA LEU A 335 -9.59 -70.90 -29.97
C LEU A 335 -9.62 -70.45 -28.51
N SER A 336 -10.82 -70.22 -27.94
CA SER A 336 -10.96 -69.82 -26.53
C SER A 336 -10.54 -70.89 -25.52
N ARG A 337 -10.46 -72.14 -25.94
CA ARG A 337 -9.95 -73.27 -25.15
C ARG A 337 -9.56 -74.42 -26.08
N ALA A 338 -8.70 -75.30 -25.56
CA ALA A 338 -8.35 -76.53 -26.23
C ALA A 338 -9.58 -77.44 -26.41
N LEU A 339 -9.64 -78.13 -27.54
CA LEU A 339 -10.68 -79.10 -27.85
C LEU A 339 -10.07 -80.49 -28.07
N THR A 340 -10.88 -81.52 -27.88
CA THR A 340 -10.47 -82.94 -28.01
C THR A 340 -10.63 -83.49 -29.43
N ALA A 341 -11.24 -82.72 -30.34
CA ALA A 341 -11.39 -83.04 -31.75
C ALA A 341 -10.77 -81.95 -32.62
N ASN A 342 -10.45 -82.28 -33.87
CA ASN A 342 -9.90 -81.31 -34.82
C ASN A 342 -10.91 -80.19 -35.11
N VAL A 343 -10.41 -78.96 -35.24
CA VAL A 343 -11.16 -77.81 -35.76
C VAL A 343 -10.50 -77.36 -37.07
N THR A 344 -11.29 -77.23 -38.13
CA THR A 344 -10.81 -76.75 -39.43
C THR A 344 -11.45 -75.41 -39.79
N ALA A 345 -10.69 -74.54 -40.45
CA ALA A 345 -11.16 -73.27 -40.99
C ALA A 345 -10.42 -72.98 -42.31
N ASP A 346 -11.15 -72.76 -43.39
CA ASP A 346 -10.56 -72.27 -44.64
C ASP A 346 -10.25 -70.77 -44.51
N PHE A 347 -9.24 -70.29 -45.22
CA PHE A 347 -8.92 -68.88 -45.28
C PHE A 347 -8.53 -68.44 -46.70
N ALA A 348 -8.81 -67.17 -47.02
CA ALA A 348 -8.33 -66.51 -48.23
C ALA A 348 -8.12 -65.02 -47.97
N THR A 349 -7.08 -64.44 -48.58
CA THR A 349 -6.90 -62.99 -48.62
C THR A 349 -7.88 -62.34 -49.60
N VAL A 350 -8.34 -61.13 -49.27
CA VAL A 350 -9.27 -60.33 -50.08
C VAL A 350 -8.74 -58.91 -50.18
N ASP A 351 -8.76 -58.35 -51.38
CA ASP A 351 -8.33 -56.98 -51.64
C ASP A 351 -9.17 -55.94 -50.87
N GLY A 352 -8.52 -54.86 -50.48
CA GLY A 352 -9.16 -53.65 -49.97
C GLY A 352 -8.70 -52.45 -50.79
N THR A 353 -7.99 -51.51 -50.17
CA THR A 353 -7.23 -50.50 -50.90
C THR A 353 -5.88 -51.04 -51.37
N ALA A 354 -5.34 -52.05 -50.69
CA ALA A 354 -4.21 -52.85 -51.16
C ALA A 354 -4.71 -53.94 -52.14
N LEU A 355 -4.01 -54.11 -53.25
CA LEU A 355 -4.31 -55.03 -54.35
C LEU A 355 -3.28 -56.17 -54.42
N ALA A 356 -3.78 -57.40 -54.54
CA ALA A 356 -2.94 -58.57 -54.72
C ALA A 356 -2.07 -58.46 -55.99
N GLY A 357 -0.78 -58.78 -55.85
CA GLY A 357 0.23 -58.70 -56.90
C GLY A 357 0.88 -57.31 -57.07
N GLN A 358 0.34 -56.28 -56.40
CA GLN A 358 0.98 -54.96 -56.29
C GLN A 358 1.49 -54.77 -54.85
N ASP A 359 0.59 -54.77 -53.88
CA ASP A 359 0.90 -54.46 -52.47
C ASP A 359 1.16 -55.71 -51.62
N TYR A 360 0.53 -56.84 -51.97
CA TYR A 360 0.71 -58.08 -51.23
C TYR A 360 0.52 -59.31 -52.12
N THR A 361 1.00 -60.47 -51.70
CA THR A 361 0.80 -61.74 -52.41
C THR A 361 -0.42 -62.45 -51.85
N ALA A 362 -1.41 -62.75 -52.69
CA ALA A 362 -2.62 -63.45 -52.24
C ALA A 362 -2.31 -64.86 -51.70
N VAL A 363 -2.90 -65.20 -50.55
CA VAL A 363 -2.74 -66.50 -49.89
C VAL A 363 -4.11 -67.08 -49.55
N SER A 364 -4.27 -68.39 -49.74
CA SER A 364 -5.47 -69.14 -49.32
C SER A 364 -5.11 -70.56 -48.90
N GLY A 365 -5.89 -71.17 -48.02
CA GLY A 365 -5.68 -72.55 -47.57
C GLY A 365 -6.67 -72.99 -46.50
N THR A 366 -6.35 -74.10 -45.80
CA THR A 366 -7.14 -74.63 -44.68
C THR A 366 -6.27 -74.74 -43.43
N LEU A 367 -6.67 -74.07 -42.36
CA LEU A 367 -6.12 -74.25 -41.02
C LEU A 367 -6.74 -75.47 -40.35
N THR A 368 -5.91 -76.26 -39.65
CA THR A 368 -6.36 -77.38 -38.82
C THR A 368 -5.75 -77.27 -37.43
N PHE A 369 -6.58 -77.08 -36.41
CA PHE A 369 -6.19 -77.21 -35.01
C PHE A 369 -6.31 -78.68 -34.61
N ALA A 370 -5.20 -79.31 -34.27
CA ALA A 370 -5.19 -80.66 -33.70
C ALA A 370 -5.74 -80.64 -32.26
N PRO A 371 -6.11 -81.80 -31.69
CA PRO A 371 -6.61 -81.85 -30.32
C PRO A 371 -5.58 -81.27 -29.35
N GLY A 372 -6.00 -80.36 -28.48
CA GLY A 372 -5.12 -79.64 -27.56
C GLY A 372 -4.57 -78.30 -28.07
N GLU A 373 -4.61 -78.02 -29.38
CA GLU A 373 -4.10 -76.75 -29.93
C GLU A 373 -5.11 -75.61 -29.80
N THR A 374 -4.61 -74.40 -29.55
CA THR A 374 -5.45 -73.20 -29.38
C THR A 374 -5.07 -72.05 -30.30
N SER A 375 -3.97 -72.14 -31.06
CA SER A 375 -3.57 -71.08 -32.00
C SER A 375 -2.93 -71.64 -33.28
N LYS A 376 -3.14 -70.93 -34.39
CA LYS A 376 -2.44 -71.10 -35.68
C LYS A 376 -2.15 -69.73 -36.29
N THR A 377 -1.19 -69.66 -37.20
CA THR A 377 -0.85 -68.43 -37.93
C THR A 377 -1.16 -68.55 -39.42
N ILE A 378 -1.55 -67.44 -40.03
CA ILE A 378 -1.61 -67.24 -41.47
C ILE A 378 -0.61 -66.15 -41.81
N ASP A 379 0.38 -66.47 -42.64
CA ASP A 379 1.43 -65.54 -43.04
C ASP A 379 1.15 -65.02 -44.46
N VAL A 380 1.04 -63.70 -44.60
CA VAL A 380 0.80 -63.01 -45.88
C VAL A 380 2.01 -62.15 -46.23
N PRO A 381 2.71 -62.39 -47.36
CA PRO A 381 3.80 -61.53 -47.82
C PRO A 381 3.26 -60.22 -48.38
N VAL A 382 3.70 -59.10 -47.84
CA VAL A 382 3.44 -57.72 -48.31
C VAL A 382 4.66 -57.22 -49.05
N ALA A 383 4.50 -56.67 -50.25
CA ALA A 383 5.59 -56.13 -51.05
C ALA A 383 5.99 -54.76 -50.49
N GLY A 384 7.29 -54.56 -50.30
CA GLY A 384 7.86 -53.28 -49.89
C GLY A 384 8.40 -52.48 -51.06
N ASN A 385 8.32 -51.15 -50.99
CA ASN A 385 8.80 -50.26 -52.03
C ASN A 385 9.40 -48.95 -51.47
N ILE A 386 9.79 -48.01 -52.34
CA ILE A 386 10.52 -46.77 -51.95
C ILE A 386 9.76 -45.48 -52.29
N LEU A 387 8.46 -45.61 -52.54
CA LEU A 387 7.57 -44.52 -52.92
C LEU A 387 6.69 -44.21 -51.72
N ASP A 388 6.72 -42.95 -51.28
CA ASP A 388 5.78 -42.41 -50.30
C ASP A 388 4.34 -42.54 -50.84
N GLU A 389 3.59 -43.46 -50.23
CA GLU A 389 2.22 -43.81 -50.55
C GLU A 389 1.30 -43.67 -49.32
N ASP A 390 -0.01 -43.56 -49.54
CA ASP A 390 -0.97 -43.61 -48.42
C ASP A 390 -1.05 -45.04 -47.86
N ASP A 391 -1.23 -45.18 -46.54
CA ASP A 391 -1.51 -46.47 -45.89
C ASP A 391 -2.61 -47.27 -46.60
N ARG A 392 -2.37 -48.56 -46.82
CA ARG A 392 -3.30 -49.44 -47.53
C ARG A 392 -3.80 -50.59 -46.66
N VAL A 393 -4.93 -51.17 -47.04
CA VAL A 393 -5.58 -52.25 -46.28
C VAL A 393 -5.96 -53.42 -47.19
N PHE A 394 -5.69 -54.64 -46.74
CA PHE A 394 -6.26 -55.89 -47.26
C PHE A 394 -6.90 -56.70 -46.12
N TYR A 395 -7.58 -57.80 -46.46
CA TYR A 395 -8.29 -58.63 -45.48
C TYR A 395 -7.88 -60.10 -45.57
N VAL A 396 -8.06 -60.83 -44.47
CA VAL A 396 -7.99 -62.30 -44.41
C VAL A 396 -9.32 -62.82 -43.90
N ASP A 397 -10.08 -63.51 -44.75
CA ASP A 397 -11.39 -64.05 -44.42
C ASP A 397 -11.30 -65.52 -44.05
N LEU A 398 -11.87 -65.88 -42.90
CA LEU A 398 -12.12 -67.26 -42.48
C LEU A 398 -13.49 -67.73 -43.00
N SER A 399 -13.53 -68.94 -43.52
CA SER A 399 -14.73 -69.60 -44.04
C SER A 399 -14.72 -71.10 -43.73
N ASN A 400 -15.83 -71.79 -44.01
CA ASN A 400 -15.96 -73.25 -43.82
C ASN A 400 -15.49 -73.76 -42.44
N ILE A 401 -15.74 -72.99 -41.39
CA ILE A 401 -15.33 -73.31 -40.02
C ILE A 401 -16.16 -74.50 -39.51
N SER A 402 -15.50 -75.51 -38.90
CA SER A 402 -16.18 -76.69 -38.36
C SER A 402 -17.26 -76.32 -37.33
N GLN A 403 -18.44 -76.96 -37.39
CA GLN A 403 -19.68 -76.58 -36.66
C GLN A 403 -19.60 -76.62 -35.11
N THR A 404 -18.46 -77.00 -34.53
CA THR A 404 -18.25 -77.18 -33.09
C THR A 404 -17.77 -75.91 -32.37
N VAL A 405 -17.47 -74.81 -33.10
CA VAL A 405 -16.99 -73.55 -32.53
C VAL A 405 -17.83 -72.37 -32.98
N ILE A 406 -18.02 -71.41 -32.07
CA ILE A 406 -18.73 -70.15 -32.35
C ILE A 406 -17.75 -69.14 -32.92
N ILE A 407 -18.09 -68.54 -34.06
CA ILE A 407 -17.25 -67.53 -34.71
C ILE A 407 -17.47 -66.19 -34.01
N THR A 408 -16.44 -65.65 -33.37
CA THR A 408 -16.48 -64.31 -32.76
C THR A 408 -15.86 -63.24 -33.67
N LYS A 409 -14.95 -63.63 -34.56
CA LYS A 409 -14.41 -62.76 -35.61
C LYS A 409 -13.91 -63.60 -36.79
N SER A 410 -14.51 -63.40 -37.96
CA SER A 410 -14.18 -64.15 -39.19
C SER A 410 -13.25 -63.41 -40.15
N ARG A 411 -12.97 -62.11 -39.94
CA ARG A 411 -12.14 -61.31 -40.84
C ARG A 411 -11.02 -60.64 -40.06
N GLY A 412 -9.78 -60.88 -40.46
CA GLY A 412 -8.60 -60.14 -40.03
C GLY A 412 -8.33 -58.98 -40.99
N VAL A 413 -7.91 -57.84 -40.46
CA VAL A 413 -7.54 -56.65 -41.24
C VAL A 413 -6.02 -56.54 -41.27
N GLY A 414 -5.43 -56.50 -42.46
CA GLY A 414 -4.02 -56.20 -42.68
C GLY A 414 -3.84 -54.76 -43.11
N THR A 415 -3.26 -53.92 -42.25
CA THR A 415 -2.97 -52.51 -42.55
C THR A 415 -1.48 -52.37 -42.87
N ILE A 416 -1.19 -52.08 -44.13
CA ILE A 416 0.13 -51.78 -44.65
C ILE A 416 0.42 -50.31 -44.36
N LYS A 417 1.43 -50.06 -43.53
CA LYS A 417 1.91 -48.72 -43.22
C LYS A 417 3.05 -48.35 -44.16
N ASP A 418 2.94 -47.18 -44.77
CA ASP A 418 4.04 -46.60 -45.53
C ASP A 418 5.16 -46.17 -44.56
N ASP A 419 6.40 -46.46 -44.93
CA ASP A 419 7.60 -46.07 -44.17
C ASP A 419 8.60 -45.25 -44.98
N ASP A 420 8.17 -44.69 -46.11
CA ASP A 420 9.06 -44.07 -47.06
C ASP A 420 9.38 -42.60 -46.75
N PRO A 421 10.64 -42.18 -47.03
CA PRO A 421 11.08 -40.84 -46.70
C PRO A 421 10.52 -39.80 -47.69
N TYR A 422 10.03 -38.68 -47.16
CA TYR A 422 9.59 -37.53 -47.94
C TYR A 422 10.30 -36.25 -47.48
N ILE A 423 10.40 -35.29 -48.42
CA ILE A 423 11.04 -34.00 -48.25
C ILE A 423 9.99 -32.91 -48.06
N THR A 424 10.24 -32.01 -47.11
CA THR A 424 9.51 -30.75 -46.93
C THR A 424 10.48 -29.58 -46.79
N VAL A 425 9.98 -28.36 -46.89
CA VAL A 425 10.71 -27.12 -46.58
C VAL A 425 9.81 -26.24 -45.73
N ASP A 426 10.39 -25.48 -44.80
CA ASP A 426 9.66 -24.59 -43.91
C ASP A 426 9.25 -23.26 -44.58
N ASP A 427 8.22 -22.64 -43.99
CA ASP A 427 7.93 -21.23 -44.18
C ASP A 427 8.61 -20.43 -43.07
N ILE A 428 9.21 -19.29 -43.42
CA ILE A 428 9.98 -18.47 -42.50
C ILE A 428 9.55 -17.00 -42.58
N TYR A 429 9.83 -16.27 -41.49
CA TYR A 429 9.70 -14.83 -41.43
C TYR A 429 11.08 -14.24 -41.14
N VAL A 430 11.42 -13.13 -41.78
CA VAL A 430 12.68 -12.43 -41.56
C VAL A 430 12.41 -10.93 -41.57
N LEU A 431 12.99 -10.20 -40.62
CA LEU A 431 13.02 -8.74 -40.69
C LEU A 431 14.07 -8.35 -41.75
N GLU A 432 13.74 -7.45 -42.67
CA GLU A 432 14.69 -7.06 -43.72
C GLU A 432 15.93 -6.35 -43.15
N GLY A 433 15.74 -5.58 -42.07
CA GLY A 433 16.76 -4.80 -41.42
C GLY A 433 16.88 -3.41 -42.05
N ASN A 434 17.21 -2.42 -41.24
CA ASN A 434 17.30 -1.02 -41.68
C ASN A 434 18.42 -0.70 -42.71
N SER A 435 19.35 -1.64 -42.98
CA SER A 435 20.41 -1.49 -44.01
C SER A 435 21.14 -2.81 -44.25
N GLY A 436 21.77 -2.96 -45.42
CA GLY A 436 22.69 -4.08 -45.68
C GLY A 436 21.94 -5.35 -46.06
N THR A 437 22.29 -6.49 -45.45
CA THR A 437 21.60 -7.75 -45.71
C THR A 437 21.33 -8.55 -44.43
N THR A 438 20.22 -9.29 -44.45
CA THR A 438 19.80 -10.20 -43.37
C THR A 438 19.65 -11.63 -43.92
N ASP A 439 19.98 -12.62 -43.10
CA ASP A 439 19.96 -14.03 -43.48
C ASP A 439 18.56 -14.65 -43.31
N ALA A 440 17.88 -14.93 -44.42
CA ALA A 440 16.71 -15.79 -44.46
C ALA A 440 17.15 -17.25 -44.62
N THR A 441 17.00 -18.06 -43.57
CA THR A 441 17.47 -19.47 -43.57
C THR A 441 16.31 -20.44 -43.56
N PHE A 442 16.12 -21.13 -44.68
CA PHE A 442 15.18 -22.24 -44.82
C PHE A 442 15.79 -23.54 -44.32
N THR A 443 14.96 -24.41 -43.75
CA THR A 443 15.27 -25.78 -43.38
C THR A 443 14.51 -26.74 -44.29
N ILE A 444 15.25 -27.44 -45.14
CA ILE A 444 14.73 -28.56 -45.92
C ILE A 444 14.83 -29.81 -45.05
N SER A 445 13.72 -30.49 -44.79
CA SER A 445 13.62 -31.61 -43.86
C SER A 445 13.30 -32.92 -44.60
N LEU A 446 13.82 -34.03 -44.06
CA LEU A 446 13.50 -35.39 -44.47
C LEU A 446 12.74 -36.07 -43.33
N SER A 447 11.61 -36.72 -43.61
CA SER A 447 10.69 -37.27 -42.61
C SER A 447 11.32 -38.32 -41.69
N SER A 448 12.27 -39.09 -42.22
CA SER A 448 13.00 -40.14 -41.50
C SER A 448 14.45 -40.24 -42.00
N PRO A 449 15.40 -40.68 -41.15
CA PRO A 449 16.78 -40.91 -41.58
C PRO A 449 16.85 -42.11 -42.53
N THR A 450 17.63 -41.99 -43.60
CA THR A 450 17.80 -43.07 -44.60
C THR A 450 19.22 -43.63 -44.59
N ASP A 451 19.40 -44.84 -45.10
CA ASP A 451 20.71 -45.49 -45.26
C ASP A 451 21.44 -45.08 -46.55
N ARG A 452 20.76 -44.30 -47.39
CA ARG A 452 21.19 -43.85 -48.71
C ARG A 452 21.32 -42.33 -48.75
N THR A 453 21.90 -41.82 -49.82
CA THR A 453 21.97 -40.38 -50.05
C THR A 453 20.68 -39.91 -50.70
N VAL A 454 20.05 -38.87 -50.13
CA VAL A 454 18.90 -38.18 -50.72
C VAL A 454 19.37 -36.83 -51.25
N VAL A 455 18.94 -36.45 -52.45
CA VAL A 455 19.26 -35.14 -53.03
C VAL A 455 18.02 -34.44 -53.54
N VAL A 456 18.00 -33.12 -53.43
CA VAL A 456 16.93 -32.27 -53.97
C VAL A 456 17.52 -30.96 -54.49
N ASP A 457 17.12 -30.55 -55.68
CA ASP A 457 17.51 -29.26 -56.25
C ASP A 457 16.56 -28.17 -55.75
N TRP A 458 17.07 -26.98 -55.48
CA TRP A 458 16.28 -25.85 -55.00
C TRP A 458 16.59 -24.56 -55.75
N ALA A 459 15.59 -23.69 -55.90
CA ALA A 459 15.75 -22.37 -56.49
C ALA A 459 14.77 -21.37 -55.87
N THR A 460 15.22 -20.14 -55.66
CA THR A 460 14.34 -19.06 -55.24
C THR A 460 13.43 -18.62 -56.39
N GLY A 461 12.18 -18.30 -56.10
CA GLY A 461 11.23 -17.68 -57.02
C GLY A 461 10.66 -16.39 -56.45
N ASN A 462 10.31 -15.44 -57.30
CA ASN A 462 9.70 -14.18 -56.87
C ASN A 462 8.27 -14.39 -56.37
N GLY A 463 7.88 -13.65 -55.34
CA GLY A 463 6.49 -13.48 -54.90
C GLY A 463 6.08 -12.02 -55.13
N THR A 464 5.67 -11.33 -54.06
CA THR A 464 5.61 -9.86 -54.07
C THR A 464 7.01 -9.26 -54.00
N ALA A 465 7.92 -9.90 -53.25
CA ALA A 465 9.34 -9.59 -53.26
C ALA A 465 10.01 -10.11 -54.55
N ILE A 466 10.88 -9.28 -55.13
CA ILE A 466 11.56 -9.42 -56.41
C ILE A 466 13.07 -9.62 -56.22
N ALA A 467 13.60 -10.71 -56.77
CA ALA A 467 15.03 -10.99 -56.76
C ALA A 467 15.84 -9.84 -57.42
N GLY A 468 16.83 -9.33 -56.69
CA GLY A 468 17.70 -8.22 -57.08
C GLY A 468 17.29 -6.87 -56.48
N LEU A 469 16.03 -6.71 -56.09
CA LEU A 469 15.53 -5.55 -55.34
C LEU A 469 15.52 -5.87 -53.85
N ASP A 470 14.79 -6.93 -53.46
CA ASP A 470 14.44 -7.18 -52.05
C ASP A 470 15.24 -8.36 -51.47
N PHE A 471 15.70 -9.27 -52.33
CA PHE A 471 16.58 -10.38 -51.94
C PHE A 471 17.52 -10.80 -53.06
N TYR A 472 18.56 -11.57 -52.74
CA TYR A 472 19.47 -12.12 -53.74
C TYR A 472 19.01 -13.50 -54.21
N GLY A 473 18.42 -13.57 -55.41
CA GLY A 473 17.98 -14.82 -56.01
C GLY A 473 19.11 -15.85 -56.18
N ARG A 474 18.84 -17.10 -55.80
CA ARG A 474 19.84 -18.18 -55.75
C ARG A 474 19.23 -19.53 -56.12
N ARG A 475 20.09 -20.48 -56.53
CA ARG A 475 19.74 -21.89 -56.73
C ARG A 475 20.87 -22.79 -56.28
N GLY A 476 20.55 -24.04 -55.95
CA GLY A 476 21.53 -25.02 -55.49
C GLY A 476 20.96 -26.43 -55.40
N ARG A 477 21.71 -27.31 -54.72
CA ARG A 477 21.34 -28.69 -54.42
C ARG A 477 21.56 -28.95 -52.95
N ALA A 478 20.55 -29.45 -52.26
CA ALA A 478 20.67 -30.01 -50.92
C ALA A 478 20.95 -31.51 -51.02
N THR A 479 21.88 -32.00 -50.20
CA THR A 479 22.28 -33.41 -50.14
C THR A 479 22.20 -33.87 -48.70
N PHE A 480 21.35 -34.84 -48.42
CA PHE A 480 21.29 -35.53 -47.14
C PHE A 480 22.20 -36.74 -47.23
N ALA A 481 23.27 -36.76 -46.44
CA ALA A 481 24.08 -37.96 -46.26
C ALA A 481 23.27 -39.03 -45.49
N PRO A 482 23.66 -40.31 -45.57
CA PRO A 482 23.00 -41.36 -44.78
C PRO A 482 22.89 -40.98 -43.30
N GLY A 483 21.68 -41.05 -42.75
CA GLY A 483 21.35 -40.68 -41.38
C GLY A 483 21.02 -39.20 -41.14
N GLU A 484 21.22 -38.31 -42.11
CA GLU A 484 20.83 -36.89 -41.99
C GLU A 484 19.35 -36.69 -42.32
N THR A 485 18.70 -35.80 -41.58
CA THR A 485 17.27 -35.48 -41.78
C THR A 485 17.00 -34.00 -42.02
N SER A 486 18.02 -33.15 -42.07
CA SER A 486 17.85 -31.72 -42.37
C SER A 486 19.04 -31.15 -43.14
N GLN A 487 18.73 -30.19 -44.00
CA GLN A 487 19.70 -29.35 -44.71
C GLN A 487 19.21 -27.90 -44.65
N THR A 488 20.11 -26.93 -44.56
CA THR A 488 19.75 -25.51 -44.50
C THR A 488 20.16 -24.76 -45.76
N VAL A 489 19.32 -23.82 -46.17
CA VAL A 489 19.55 -22.93 -47.31
C VAL A 489 19.39 -21.49 -46.85
N THR A 490 20.47 -20.73 -46.88
CA THR A 490 20.45 -19.30 -46.57
C THR A 490 20.38 -18.45 -47.85
N ILE A 491 19.43 -17.53 -47.84
CA ILE A 491 19.18 -16.50 -48.85
C ILE A 491 19.39 -15.13 -48.17
N GLN A 492 20.07 -14.21 -48.84
CA GLN A 492 20.29 -12.86 -48.32
C GLN A 492 19.11 -11.97 -48.71
N VAL A 493 18.41 -11.41 -47.73
CA VAL A 493 17.41 -10.34 -47.87
C VAL A 493 18.11 -9.01 -47.78
N ARG A 494 17.68 -8.02 -48.57
CA ARG A 494 18.25 -6.67 -48.58
C ARG A 494 17.44 -5.81 -47.63
N GLY A 495 18.14 -5.12 -46.76
CA GLY A 495 17.54 -4.20 -45.82
C GLY A 495 17.66 -2.75 -46.28
N ASP A 496 16.60 -1.96 -46.11
CA ASP A 496 16.64 -0.52 -46.28
C ASP A 496 15.69 0.23 -45.30
N LEU A 497 15.34 1.48 -45.59
CA LEU A 497 14.56 2.36 -44.70
C LEU A 497 13.19 2.72 -45.31
N THR A 498 12.86 2.13 -46.44
CA THR A 498 11.63 2.39 -47.18
C THR A 498 10.51 1.61 -46.52
N VAL A 499 9.49 2.32 -46.03
CA VAL A 499 8.31 1.64 -45.50
C VAL A 499 7.55 1.01 -46.66
N GLU A 500 7.47 -0.30 -46.63
CA GLU A 500 6.83 -1.15 -47.64
C GLU A 500 5.86 -2.13 -46.95
N PRO A 501 4.81 -2.61 -47.62
CA PRO A 501 4.00 -3.69 -47.06
C PRO A 501 4.85 -4.96 -46.88
N ASP A 502 4.54 -5.80 -45.89
CA ASP A 502 5.18 -7.14 -45.80
C ASP A 502 5.10 -7.87 -47.15
N GLU A 503 6.25 -8.32 -47.63
CA GLU A 503 6.39 -8.98 -48.91
C GLU A 503 6.89 -10.42 -48.75
N PHE A 504 6.85 -11.24 -49.79
CA PHE A 504 7.37 -12.61 -49.70
C PHE A 504 8.03 -13.09 -50.99
N PHE A 505 8.93 -14.06 -50.85
CA PHE A 505 9.50 -14.84 -51.95
C PHE A 505 9.46 -16.34 -51.64
N TYR A 506 9.67 -17.16 -52.67
CA TYR A 506 9.58 -18.62 -52.57
C TYR A 506 10.95 -19.29 -52.61
N LEU A 507 11.09 -20.44 -51.92
CA LEU A 507 12.12 -21.44 -52.16
C LEU A 507 11.47 -22.71 -52.73
N ASN A 508 11.66 -22.97 -54.02
CA ASN A 508 11.05 -24.10 -54.71
C ASN A 508 12.01 -25.29 -54.78
N LEU A 509 11.54 -26.46 -54.34
CA LEU A 509 12.23 -27.75 -54.44
C LEU A 509 11.82 -28.48 -55.71
N THR A 510 12.78 -29.10 -56.37
CA THR A 510 12.57 -29.85 -57.62
C THR A 510 13.53 -31.02 -57.73
N SER A 511 13.22 -31.96 -58.64
CA SER A 511 14.14 -33.02 -59.05
C SER A 511 14.73 -33.85 -57.89
N ALA A 512 13.90 -34.16 -56.89
CA ALA A 512 14.33 -35.00 -55.78
C ALA A 512 14.67 -36.43 -56.26
N VAL A 513 15.69 -37.03 -55.64
CA VAL A 513 16.09 -38.41 -55.86
C VAL A 513 16.34 -39.06 -54.50
N GLY A 514 15.70 -40.20 -54.27
CA GLY A 514 15.82 -40.97 -53.02
C GLY A 514 14.76 -40.65 -51.96
N ALA A 515 13.86 -39.71 -52.22
CA ALA A 515 12.69 -39.37 -51.41
C ALA A 515 11.67 -38.61 -52.28
N ALA A 516 10.39 -38.69 -51.93
CA ALA A 516 9.34 -37.88 -52.56
C ALA A 516 9.40 -36.42 -52.06
N ILE A 517 8.87 -35.46 -52.83
CA ILE A 517 8.66 -34.09 -52.35
C ILE A 517 7.19 -34.00 -51.93
N LEU A 518 6.94 -33.89 -50.62
CA LEU A 518 5.59 -33.71 -50.09
C LEU A 518 5.22 -32.22 -50.05
N ASP A 519 6.15 -31.39 -49.55
CA ASP A 519 6.05 -29.94 -49.61
C ASP A 519 7.25 -29.36 -50.38
N GLY A 520 6.96 -28.84 -51.56
CA GLY A 520 7.96 -28.37 -52.51
C GLY A 520 8.18 -26.86 -52.51
N GLN A 521 7.50 -26.08 -51.67
CA GLN A 521 7.59 -24.63 -51.72
C GLN A 521 7.58 -24.02 -50.32
N GLY A 522 8.75 -23.54 -49.89
CA GLY A 522 8.86 -22.71 -48.70
C GLY A 522 8.60 -21.25 -49.04
N ILE A 523 7.92 -20.53 -48.17
CA ILE A 523 7.62 -19.10 -48.29
C ILE A 523 8.46 -18.36 -47.26
N CYS A 524 9.27 -17.40 -47.70
CA CYS A 524 9.88 -16.43 -46.80
C CYS A 524 9.08 -15.13 -46.89
N THR A 525 8.45 -14.75 -45.78
CA THR A 525 7.85 -13.43 -45.62
C THR A 525 8.90 -12.48 -45.04
N ILE A 526 9.19 -11.42 -45.79
CA ILE A 526 10.00 -10.29 -45.38
C ILE A 526 9.08 -9.33 -44.63
N LEU A 527 9.39 -9.13 -43.35
CA LEU A 527 8.69 -8.19 -42.49
C LEU A 527 9.38 -6.85 -42.58
N ASP A 528 8.62 -5.81 -42.90
CA ASP A 528 9.13 -4.44 -42.90
C ASP A 528 9.41 -4.01 -41.46
N ASP A 529 10.68 -3.70 -41.17
CA ASP A 529 11.11 -3.11 -39.91
C ASP A 529 11.53 -1.64 -40.08
N GLY A 530 11.24 -1.05 -41.24
CA GLY A 530 11.30 0.39 -41.51
C GLY A 530 10.23 1.18 -40.75
N ASP A 531 9.25 0.50 -40.15
CA ASP A 531 8.16 1.08 -39.37
C ASP A 531 8.48 1.11 -37.85
N GLU A 532 9.48 1.90 -37.46
CA GLU A 532 9.29 2.65 -36.21
C GLU A 532 8.20 3.69 -36.56
N PRO A 533 6.98 3.62 -35.98
CA PRO A 533 6.00 4.65 -36.24
C PRO A 533 6.69 5.97 -35.91
N ILE A 534 6.84 6.85 -36.91
CA ILE A 534 7.31 8.21 -36.67
C ILE A 534 6.22 8.85 -35.81
N ILE A 535 6.31 8.65 -34.50
CA ILE A 535 5.62 9.42 -33.49
C ILE A 535 6.16 10.82 -33.65
N THR A 536 5.47 11.57 -34.51
CA THR A 536 5.80 12.96 -34.82
C THR A 536 5.78 13.68 -33.47
N PRO A 537 6.94 14.07 -32.92
CA PRO A 537 7.00 14.57 -31.57
C PRO A 537 6.20 15.85 -31.43
N VAL A 538 5.66 16.06 -30.24
CA VAL A 538 4.97 17.30 -29.87
C VAL A 538 6.01 18.24 -29.25
N ILE A 539 6.09 19.47 -29.77
CA ILE A 539 6.91 20.56 -29.26
C ILE A 539 6.15 21.32 -28.18
N THR A 540 6.80 21.58 -27.06
CA THR A 540 6.37 22.52 -26.02
C THR A 540 7.49 23.49 -25.69
N ILE A 541 7.16 24.65 -25.12
CA ILE A 541 8.10 25.66 -24.63
C ILE A 541 7.73 25.98 -23.18
N ASP A 542 8.72 26.31 -22.34
CA ASP A 542 8.50 26.65 -20.94
C ASP A 542 8.34 28.17 -20.70
N ASP A 543 8.03 28.51 -19.45
CA ASP A 543 7.87 29.88 -18.96
C ASP A 543 9.01 30.20 -17.96
N PRO A 544 10.20 30.62 -18.44
CA PRO A 544 11.36 30.85 -17.58
C PRO A 544 11.23 32.13 -16.75
N VAL A 545 11.97 32.21 -15.66
CA VAL A 545 12.10 33.43 -14.85
C VAL A 545 13.58 33.75 -14.69
N ALA A 546 13.97 34.98 -15.01
CA ALA A 546 15.31 35.49 -14.78
C ALA A 546 15.23 36.75 -13.92
N VAL A 547 16.24 36.93 -13.07
CA VAL A 547 16.44 38.20 -12.38
C VAL A 547 17.21 39.10 -13.34
N GLU A 548 16.80 40.36 -13.42
CA GLU A 548 17.51 41.37 -14.17
C GLU A 548 18.95 41.55 -13.66
N THR A 549 19.81 42.09 -14.52
CA THR A 549 21.21 42.37 -14.19
C THR A 549 21.43 43.86 -14.03
N ASP A 550 22.43 44.26 -13.24
CA ASP A 550 22.74 45.69 -13.07
C ASP A 550 23.16 46.38 -14.38
N ALA A 551 22.98 47.71 -14.41
CA ALA A 551 23.27 48.58 -15.55
C ALA A 551 24.62 48.31 -16.24
N GLY A 552 24.55 48.18 -17.58
CA GLY A 552 25.72 47.94 -18.43
C GLY A 552 26.14 46.46 -18.52
N THR A 553 25.38 45.57 -17.89
CA THR A 553 25.47 44.12 -18.06
C THR A 553 24.17 43.61 -18.68
N ASN A 554 24.27 42.61 -19.54
CA ASN A 554 23.08 41.95 -20.09
C ASN A 554 22.96 40.55 -19.48
N GLY A 555 21.73 40.17 -19.16
CA GLY A 555 21.36 38.82 -18.73
C GLY A 555 20.82 37.99 -19.89
N THR A 556 20.35 36.78 -19.57
CA THR A 556 19.62 35.92 -20.50
C THR A 556 18.39 35.34 -19.84
N LEU A 557 17.30 35.31 -20.61
CA LEU A 557 16.06 34.61 -20.32
C LEU A 557 15.97 33.40 -21.25
N ASP A 558 16.27 32.23 -20.68
CA ASP A 558 16.48 30.99 -21.43
C ASP A 558 15.20 30.16 -21.48
N PHE A 559 14.55 30.11 -22.64
CA PHE A 559 13.38 29.27 -22.89
C PHE A 559 13.84 27.88 -23.35
N THR A 560 13.39 26.84 -22.66
CA THR A 560 13.61 25.45 -23.02
C THR A 560 12.49 24.96 -23.93
N VAL A 561 12.85 24.61 -25.16
CA VAL A 561 11.97 23.92 -26.10
C VAL A 561 12.16 22.42 -25.93
N MET A 562 11.07 21.67 -25.74
CA MET A 562 11.08 20.23 -25.47
C MET A 562 10.26 19.45 -26.50
N LEU A 563 10.74 18.25 -26.84
CA LEU A 563 10.02 17.22 -27.60
C LEU A 563 9.41 16.18 -26.65
N SER A 564 8.22 15.69 -26.98
CA SER A 564 7.58 14.56 -26.26
C SER A 564 8.38 13.25 -26.34
N ASN A 565 9.18 13.09 -27.38
CA ASN A 565 10.02 11.94 -27.67
C ASN A 565 11.15 12.36 -28.63
N PRO A 566 12.30 11.64 -28.65
CA PRO A 566 13.34 11.90 -29.64
C PRO A 566 12.82 11.64 -31.06
N SER A 567 13.34 12.39 -32.02
CA SER A 567 13.06 12.21 -33.46
C SER A 567 14.27 11.59 -34.17
N PRO A 568 14.08 10.67 -35.13
CA PRO A 568 15.16 10.16 -35.97
C PRO A 568 15.63 11.16 -37.05
N GLN A 569 14.83 12.20 -37.33
CA GLN A 569 15.14 13.28 -38.25
C GLN A 569 15.33 14.61 -37.49
N PRO A 570 16.11 15.57 -38.02
CA PRO A 570 16.22 16.88 -37.39
C PRO A 570 14.85 17.54 -37.31
N VAL A 571 14.48 18.02 -36.12
CA VAL A 571 13.28 18.81 -35.89
C VAL A 571 13.66 20.28 -35.96
N THR A 572 12.93 21.06 -36.75
CA THR A 572 13.18 22.50 -36.87
C THR A 572 11.90 23.29 -36.59
N VAL A 573 12.02 24.42 -35.91
CA VAL A 573 10.89 25.32 -35.61
C VAL A 573 11.38 26.76 -35.60
N TYR A 574 10.58 27.68 -36.16
CA TYR A 574 10.85 29.10 -36.08
C TYR A 574 10.36 29.66 -34.75
N TYR A 575 11.10 30.61 -34.17
CA TYR A 575 10.65 31.36 -33.00
C TYR A 575 10.71 32.86 -33.23
N THR A 576 9.89 33.61 -32.51
CA THR A 576 9.93 35.08 -32.46
C THR A 576 9.61 35.54 -31.04
N ALA A 577 10.50 36.35 -30.46
CA ALA A 577 10.27 37.04 -29.20
C ALA A 577 9.59 38.39 -29.44
N TRP A 578 8.56 38.69 -28.65
CA TRP A 578 7.74 39.89 -28.76
C TRP A 578 7.28 40.38 -27.38
N ASP A 579 6.90 41.66 -27.33
CA ASP A 579 6.59 42.38 -26.10
C ASP A 579 5.46 41.71 -25.30
N GLY A 580 5.69 41.44 -24.02
CA GLY A 580 4.63 41.16 -23.06
C GLY A 580 4.26 42.45 -22.34
N THR A 581 4.70 42.59 -21.08
CA THR A 581 4.75 43.90 -20.41
C THR A 581 6.11 44.58 -20.58
N ALA A 582 7.17 43.81 -20.86
CA ALA A 582 8.48 44.33 -21.22
C ALA A 582 8.47 44.89 -22.66
N ALA A 583 9.22 45.96 -22.87
CA ALA A 583 9.40 46.66 -24.13
C ALA A 583 10.73 46.32 -24.84
N ALA A 584 10.63 45.97 -26.12
CA ALA A 584 11.80 45.69 -26.94
C ALA A 584 12.81 46.85 -27.00
N ASN A 585 14.08 46.50 -26.79
CA ASN A 585 15.26 47.36 -26.70
C ASN A 585 15.33 48.29 -25.48
N LEU A 586 14.37 48.17 -24.55
CA LEU A 586 14.50 48.72 -23.21
C LEU A 586 14.90 47.61 -22.24
N ASP A 587 14.08 46.56 -22.15
CA ASP A 587 14.22 45.51 -21.13
C ASP A 587 14.74 44.18 -21.72
N TYR A 588 14.58 44.01 -23.04
CA TYR A 588 15.10 42.85 -23.76
C TYR A 588 15.45 43.14 -25.22
N VAL A 589 16.31 42.33 -25.83
CA VAL A 589 16.64 42.45 -27.26
C VAL A 589 15.68 41.60 -28.09
N PRO A 590 14.90 42.19 -29.02
CA PRO A 590 13.98 41.42 -29.87
C PRO A 590 14.76 40.46 -30.78
N GLN A 591 14.34 39.20 -30.79
CA GLN A 591 15.07 38.12 -31.45
C GLN A 591 14.08 37.17 -32.14
N SER A 592 14.42 36.74 -33.36
CA SER A 592 13.70 35.71 -34.09
C SER A 592 14.71 34.80 -34.78
N GLY A 593 14.39 33.53 -34.94
CA GLY A 593 15.31 32.60 -35.57
C GLY A 593 14.71 31.23 -35.84
N MET A 594 15.58 30.33 -36.27
CA MET A 594 15.33 28.91 -36.44
C MET A 594 16.08 28.16 -35.35
N ILE A 595 15.41 27.25 -34.64
CA ILE A 595 16.08 26.30 -33.77
C ILE A 595 16.01 24.90 -34.38
N THR A 596 17.08 24.13 -34.24
CA THR A 596 17.20 22.75 -34.70
C THR A 596 17.48 21.86 -33.50
N ILE A 597 16.65 20.84 -33.29
CA ILE A 597 16.89 19.74 -32.36
C ILE A 597 17.41 18.58 -33.21
N ASN A 598 18.67 18.17 -33.01
CA ASN A 598 19.30 17.15 -33.86
C ASN A 598 18.67 15.77 -33.60
N PRO A 599 18.82 14.80 -34.53
CA PRO A 599 18.34 13.44 -34.33
C PRO A 599 18.77 12.85 -32.98
N GLY A 600 17.83 12.28 -32.23
CA GLY A 600 18.05 11.69 -30.90
C GLY A 600 18.07 12.69 -29.73
N GLU A 601 18.17 14.00 -29.97
CA GLU A 601 18.02 15.03 -28.94
C GLU A 601 16.53 15.30 -28.67
N VAL A 602 16.22 15.77 -27.46
CA VAL A 602 14.83 16.02 -27.01
C VAL A 602 14.59 17.47 -26.59
N SER A 603 15.61 18.31 -26.61
CA SER A 603 15.47 19.71 -26.21
C SER A 603 16.48 20.61 -26.89
N ALA A 604 16.15 21.90 -26.94
CA ALA A 604 17.07 22.98 -27.28
C ALA A 604 16.66 24.26 -26.56
N VAL A 605 17.58 25.22 -26.44
CA VAL A 605 17.37 26.46 -25.68
C VAL A 605 17.31 27.66 -26.62
N ILE A 606 16.32 28.53 -26.40
CA ILE A 606 16.24 29.87 -26.98
C ILE A 606 16.64 30.87 -25.89
N SER A 607 17.82 31.47 -26.01
CA SER A 607 18.27 32.52 -25.10
C SER A 607 17.85 33.88 -25.64
N ILE A 608 16.97 34.57 -24.92
CA ILE A 608 16.62 35.97 -25.17
C ILE A 608 17.50 36.84 -24.27
N VAL A 609 18.20 37.81 -24.85
CA VAL A 609 19.05 38.72 -24.08
C VAL A 609 18.16 39.71 -23.33
N THR A 610 18.28 39.75 -22.00
CA THR A 610 17.69 40.82 -21.18
C THR A 610 18.68 41.97 -21.07
N ILE A 611 18.17 43.19 -21.07
CA ILE A 611 18.95 44.41 -20.94
C ILE A 611 18.80 44.83 -19.49
N GLY A 612 19.93 45.00 -18.79
CA GLY A 612 19.93 45.44 -17.41
C GLY A 612 20.08 46.95 -17.26
N ASP A 613 19.37 47.55 -16.32
CA ASP A 613 19.59 48.94 -15.91
C ASP A 613 19.63 49.16 -14.38
N ASP A 614 19.27 50.36 -13.91
CA ASP A 614 19.27 50.76 -12.49
C ASP A 614 17.90 51.37 -12.10
N LEU A 615 16.86 51.17 -12.92
CA LEU A 615 15.55 51.79 -12.84
C LEU A 615 14.58 50.86 -12.12
N SER A 616 14.25 51.16 -10.85
CA SER A 616 13.25 50.34 -10.15
C SER A 616 11.88 50.35 -10.85
N GLU A 617 11.44 49.16 -11.21
CA GLU A 617 10.29 48.82 -12.06
C GLU A 617 9.40 47.73 -11.44
N ASP A 618 8.29 47.38 -12.09
CA ASP A 618 7.55 46.17 -11.72
C ASP A 618 8.13 44.98 -12.50
N ASN A 619 7.97 43.74 -12.01
CA ASN A 619 8.39 42.57 -12.80
C ASN A 619 7.68 42.55 -14.17
N GLU A 620 8.41 42.22 -15.21
CA GLU A 620 7.93 42.31 -16.58
C GLU A 620 7.98 40.97 -17.32
N THR A 621 7.30 40.86 -18.46
CA THR A 621 7.27 39.61 -19.25
C THR A 621 7.63 39.81 -20.70
N VAL A 622 8.35 38.83 -21.27
CA VAL A 622 8.65 38.68 -22.70
C VAL A 622 8.00 37.40 -23.21
N ASN A 623 7.33 37.47 -24.37
CA ASN A 623 6.66 36.31 -24.97
C ASN A 623 7.51 35.74 -26.11
N VAL A 624 7.57 34.42 -26.24
CA VAL A 624 8.18 33.70 -27.37
C VAL A 624 7.12 32.85 -28.04
N THR A 625 6.97 32.98 -29.36
CA THR A 625 6.02 32.16 -30.14
C THR A 625 6.75 31.23 -31.11
N LEU A 626 6.38 29.96 -31.09
CA LEU A 626 6.85 28.92 -32.00
C LEU A 626 5.95 28.81 -33.23
N THR A 627 6.53 28.68 -34.42
CA THR A 627 5.78 28.57 -35.69
C THR A 627 6.46 27.63 -36.69
N ALA A 628 5.66 27.11 -37.63
CA ALA A 628 6.09 26.30 -38.78
C ALA A 628 7.06 25.15 -38.38
N PRO A 629 6.63 24.21 -37.52
CA PRO A 629 7.44 23.06 -37.16
C PRO A 629 7.63 22.14 -38.38
N VAL A 630 8.81 21.54 -38.51
CA VAL A 630 9.11 20.46 -39.46
C VAL A 630 9.46 19.21 -38.67
N ASN A 631 8.93 18.05 -39.08
CA ASN A 631 9.09 16.76 -38.40
C ASN A 631 8.58 16.72 -36.95
N ALA A 632 7.68 17.64 -36.59
CA ALA A 632 7.05 17.72 -35.28
C ALA A 632 5.71 18.46 -35.39
N THR A 633 4.88 18.40 -34.34
CA THR A 633 3.68 19.22 -34.18
C THR A 633 3.83 20.14 -32.97
N ILE A 634 3.20 21.31 -32.95
CA ILE A 634 3.25 22.20 -31.79
C ILE A 634 2.09 21.84 -30.84
N GLY A 635 2.42 21.48 -29.61
CA GLY A 635 1.45 21.28 -28.52
C GLY A 635 1.26 22.53 -27.69
N ASP A 636 2.36 23.23 -27.40
CA ASP A 636 2.35 24.58 -26.82
C ASP A 636 3.18 25.53 -27.67
N ALA A 637 2.54 26.60 -28.14
CA ALA A 637 3.11 27.54 -29.08
C ALA A 637 3.68 28.78 -28.41
N GLN A 638 3.41 29.02 -27.12
CA GLN A 638 3.76 30.27 -26.44
C GLN A 638 4.47 30.01 -25.12
N GLY A 639 5.68 30.54 -24.99
CA GLY A 639 6.39 30.66 -23.71
C GLY A 639 6.32 32.11 -23.23
N THR A 640 6.04 32.33 -21.96
CA THR A 640 5.99 33.63 -21.29
C THR A 640 7.11 33.69 -20.24
N GLY A 641 8.21 34.36 -20.58
CA GLY A 641 9.32 34.52 -19.66
C GLY A 641 9.15 35.77 -18.79
N THR A 642 9.51 35.71 -17.50
CA THR A 642 9.42 36.84 -16.56
C THR A 642 10.81 37.39 -16.22
N ILE A 643 10.98 38.70 -16.32
CA ILE A 643 12.15 39.47 -15.86
C ILE A 643 11.80 40.05 -14.49
N MET A 644 12.56 39.67 -13.46
CA MET A 644 12.37 40.17 -12.09
C MET A 644 13.27 41.37 -11.83
N ASP A 645 12.66 42.51 -11.50
CA ASP A 645 13.35 43.73 -11.08
C ASP A 645 14.24 43.45 -9.85
N ASN A 646 15.49 43.88 -9.92
CA ASN A 646 16.45 43.80 -8.82
C ASN A 646 16.96 45.17 -8.34
N ASP A 647 16.38 46.25 -8.83
CA ASP A 647 16.90 47.59 -8.59
C ASP A 647 16.44 48.22 -7.28
N PRO A 648 17.30 49.04 -6.65
CA PRO A 648 16.97 49.70 -5.40
C PRO A 648 15.87 50.76 -5.60
N LEU A 649 14.94 50.82 -4.65
CA LEU A 649 13.95 51.90 -4.59
C LEU A 649 14.63 53.27 -4.45
N PRO A 650 14.17 54.34 -5.13
CA PRO A 650 14.71 55.68 -4.98
C PRO A 650 14.45 56.27 -3.58
N THR A 651 15.27 57.22 -3.16
CA THR A 651 15.14 57.96 -1.91
C THR A 651 14.41 59.28 -2.12
N ILE A 652 13.38 59.56 -1.31
CA ILE A 652 12.64 60.82 -1.30
C ILE A 652 13.11 61.77 -0.18
N THR A 653 13.29 63.05 -0.52
CA THR A 653 13.74 64.11 0.39
C THR A 653 12.94 65.39 0.18
N ILE A 654 12.81 66.20 1.24
CA ILE A 654 12.20 67.54 1.17
C ILE A 654 13.23 68.59 1.60
N ASP A 655 13.28 69.73 0.92
CA ASP A 655 14.17 70.84 1.26
C ASP A 655 13.67 71.66 2.45
N SER A 656 14.50 72.60 2.89
CA SER A 656 14.11 73.65 3.84
C SER A 656 14.17 74.99 3.14
N VAL A 657 13.18 75.83 3.38
CA VAL A 657 12.98 77.08 2.65
C VAL A 657 12.68 78.22 3.60
N SER A 658 12.88 79.45 3.14
CA SER A 658 12.52 80.64 3.90
C SER A 658 11.87 81.68 3.01
N ALA A 659 10.97 82.47 3.59
CA ALA A 659 10.30 83.57 2.91
C ALA A 659 10.04 84.71 3.88
N VAL A 660 9.98 85.94 3.35
CA VAL A 660 9.58 87.10 4.14
C VAL A 660 8.09 87.04 4.42
N GLU A 661 7.73 87.45 5.63
CA GLU A 661 6.37 87.44 6.14
C GLU A 661 5.44 88.30 5.29
N GLY A 662 5.82 89.55 5.05
CA GLY A 662 5.06 90.48 4.23
C GLY A 662 3.89 91.10 4.98
N ASN A 663 3.39 92.22 4.47
CA ASN A 663 2.58 93.11 5.28
C ASN A 663 1.06 92.80 5.35
N THR A 664 0.49 92.21 4.29
CA THR A 664 -0.98 92.07 4.14
C THR A 664 -1.33 90.97 3.13
N LEU A 665 -0.49 90.80 2.11
CA LEU A 665 -0.39 89.57 1.33
C LEU A 665 0.91 88.94 1.79
N GLY A 666 0.82 87.82 2.52
CA GLY A 666 1.99 87.18 3.06
C GLY A 666 2.88 86.56 1.98
N GLY A 667 4.08 86.16 2.36
CA GLY A 667 4.97 85.36 1.52
C GLY A 667 4.44 83.96 1.20
N THR A 668 5.24 83.17 0.51
CA THR A 668 4.92 81.78 0.21
C THR A 668 6.16 80.92 0.36
N LEU A 669 6.06 79.85 1.14
CA LEU A 669 7.09 78.83 1.28
C LEU A 669 6.81 77.75 0.24
N VAL A 670 7.73 77.55 -0.69
CA VAL A 670 7.62 76.53 -1.74
C VAL A 670 8.67 75.47 -1.46
N PHE A 671 8.25 74.39 -0.81
CA PHE A 671 9.11 73.24 -0.53
C PHE A 671 9.22 72.38 -1.78
N THR A 672 10.44 72.00 -2.15
CA THR A 672 10.70 71.04 -3.21
C THR A 672 10.90 69.65 -2.60
N VAL A 673 10.05 68.71 -2.97
CA VAL A 673 10.22 67.28 -2.68
C VAL A 673 10.91 66.63 -3.89
N ARG A 674 12.01 65.93 -3.66
CA ARG A 674 12.88 65.36 -4.69
C ARG A 674 13.14 63.87 -4.47
N LEU A 675 13.17 63.12 -5.57
CA LEU A 675 13.77 61.79 -5.67
C LEU A 675 15.24 61.92 -6.07
N ASP A 676 16.10 61.05 -5.55
CA ASP A 676 17.52 60.96 -5.91
C ASP A 676 17.78 60.25 -7.26
N ALA A 677 16.89 59.33 -7.63
CA ALA A 677 16.88 58.60 -8.88
C ALA A 677 15.50 58.64 -9.54
N ILE A 678 15.46 58.34 -10.84
CA ILE A 678 14.21 58.10 -11.56
C ILE A 678 13.69 56.71 -11.16
N SER A 679 12.37 56.50 -11.16
CA SER A 679 11.75 55.18 -11.06
C SER A 679 10.77 54.98 -12.21
N GLY A 680 10.67 53.74 -12.71
CA GLY A 680 9.64 53.33 -13.66
C GLY A 680 8.28 53.09 -13.00
N ARG A 681 8.21 53.12 -11.66
CA ARG A 681 7.00 52.95 -10.87
C ARG A 681 6.42 54.29 -10.43
N THR A 682 5.11 54.29 -10.18
CA THR A 682 4.46 55.46 -9.55
C THR A 682 4.82 55.53 -8.06
N ILE A 683 5.29 56.68 -7.60
CA ILE A 683 5.61 56.94 -6.20
C ILE A 683 4.57 57.88 -5.61
N THR A 684 4.06 57.54 -4.42
CA THR A 684 3.13 58.40 -3.68
C THR A 684 3.73 58.76 -2.32
N VAL A 685 3.49 59.99 -1.87
CA VAL A 685 3.90 60.48 -0.54
C VAL A 685 2.85 61.44 0.00
N ASP A 686 2.41 61.20 1.22
CA ASP A 686 1.53 62.11 1.93
C ASP A 686 2.34 63.19 2.65
N TYR A 687 1.81 64.40 2.74
CA TYR A 687 2.42 65.49 3.48
C TYR A 687 1.42 66.22 4.37
N THR A 688 1.90 66.75 5.48
CA THR A 688 1.14 67.66 6.36
C THR A 688 2.05 68.73 6.93
N THR A 689 1.55 69.95 7.06
CA THR A 689 2.22 70.98 7.86
C THR A 689 2.06 70.68 9.34
N VAL A 690 3.09 70.99 10.12
CA VAL A 690 3.13 70.87 11.58
C VAL A 690 3.68 72.16 12.18
N ASP A 691 3.04 72.61 13.26
CA ASP A 691 3.45 73.82 13.98
C ASP A 691 4.87 73.68 14.55
N GLY A 692 5.64 74.76 14.43
CA GLY A 692 6.94 74.92 15.09
C GLY A 692 6.86 76.03 16.12
N THR A 693 7.54 77.15 15.86
CA THR A 693 7.24 78.41 16.56
C THR A 693 6.12 79.19 15.87
N ALA A 694 5.98 79.02 14.55
CA ALA A 694 4.83 79.48 13.80
C ALA A 694 3.63 78.54 14.01
N THR A 695 2.44 79.13 14.17
CA THR A 695 1.17 78.49 14.46
C THR A 695 0.21 78.52 13.26
N GLY A 696 -0.33 77.36 12.92
CA GLY A 696 -1.29 77.20 11.83
C GLY A 696 -2.57 78.02 12.02
N GLY A 697 -2.92 78.81 11.01
CA GLY A 697 -4.08 79.71 10.99
C GLY A 697 -3.81 81.10 11.58
N VAL A 698 -2.61 81.32 12.15
CA VAL A 698 -2.13 82.64 12.59
C VAL A 698 -1.04 83.11 11.63
N ASP A 699 0.05 82.35 11.52
CA ASP A 699 1.27 82.77 10.80
C ASP A 699 1.35 82.13 9.40
N TYR A 700 0.69 80.99 9.21
CA TYR A 700 0.60 80.30 7.92
C TYR A 700 -0.72 79.57 7.75
N VAL A 701 -1.09 79.22 6.52
CA VAL A 701 -2.28 78.41 6.24
C VAL A 701 -1.91 76.92 6.25
N PRO A 702 -2.44 76.10 7.18
CA PRO A 702 -2.13 74.67 7.22
C PRO A 702 -2.55 73.96 5.94
N VAL A 703 -1.69 73.08 5.44
CA VAL A 703 -1.96 72.27 4.26
C VAL A 703 -1.56 70.82 4.51
N ALA A 704 -2.39 69.90 4.02
CA ALA A 704 -2.11 68.48 3.95
C ALA A 704 -2.58 67.94 2.60
N GLY A 705 -1.94 66.90 2.11
CA GLY A 705 -2.24 66.33 0.81
C GLY A 705 -1.34 65.14 0.48
N SER A 706 -1.37 64.73 -0.78
CA SER A 706 -0.52 63.67 -1.31
C SER A 706 0.11 64.13 -2.62
N LEU A 707 1.39 63.82 -2.82
CA LEU A 707 2.09 64.01 -4.08
C LEU A 707 2.18 62.66 -4.79
N VAL A 708 1.91 62.66 -6.11
CA VAL A 708 2.01 61.48 -6.97
C VAL A 708 3.06 61.73 -8.04
N PHE A 709 4.23 61.14 -7.89
CA PHE A 709 5.29 61.16 -8.89
C PHE A 709 4.98 60.09 -9.92
N ALA A 710 4.61 60.52 -11.13
CA ALA A 710 4.47 59.60 -12.26
C ALA A 710 5.84 58.99 -12.62
N PRO A 711 5.89 57.81 -13.27
CA PRO A 711 7.15 57.26 -13.78
C PRO A 711 7.96 58.31 -14.56
N GLY A 712 9.26 58.37 -14.32
CA GLY A 712 10.13 59.40 -14.91
C GLY A 712 10.22 60.73 -14.16
N GLN A 713 9.32 61.03 -13.20
CA GLN A 713 9.28 62.30 -12.50
C GLN A 713 10.13 62.28 -11.21
N THR A 714 11.01 63.27 -11.04
CA THR A 714 11.93 63.33 -9.88
C THR A 714 11.66 64.48 -8.90
N GLN A 715 10.73 65.39 -9.19
CA GLN A 715 10.44 66.52 -8.30
C GLN A 715 8.97 66.95 -8.32
N GLN A 716 8.49 67.39 -7.16
CA GLN A 716 7.21 68.09 -6.96
C GLN A 716 7.31 69.13 -5.87
N ASN A 717 6.37 70.08 -5.86
CA ASN A 717 6.39 71.20 -4.92
C ASN A 717 5.20 71.16 -3.99
N ILE A 718 5.44 71.46 -2.71
CA ILE A 718 4.42 71.77 -1.71
C ILE A 718 4.45 73.27 -1.46
N THR A 719 3.30 73.92 -1.57
CA THR A 719 3.19 75.37 -1.39
C THR A 719 2.42 75.66 -0.11
N VAL A 720 3.05 76.38 0.82
CA VAL A 720 2.45 76.84 2.06
C VAL A 720 2.38 78.37 2.02
N SER A 721 1.17 78.93 2.16
CA SER A 721 0.97 80.37 2.18
C SER A 721 1.23 80.92 3.58
N ILE A 722 2.00 82.01 3.66
CA ILE A 722 2.22 82.76 4.90
C ILE A 722 1.07 83.76 5.06
N ILE A 723 0.64 84.00 6.29
CA ILE A 723 -0.33 85.03 6.66
C ILE A 723 0.49 86.21 7.17
N GLY A 724 0.62 87.26 6.36
CA GLY A 724 1.44 88.42 6.72
C GLY A 724 0.65 89.51 7.45
N ASP A 725 1.29 90.20 8.39
CA ASP A 725 0.70 91.32 9.12
C ASP A 725 1.63 92.54 9.28
N ARG A 726 1.48 93.35 10.34
CA ARG A 726 2.31 94.55 10.57
C ARG A 726 2.90 94.59 11.98
N GLU A 727 2.77 93.50 12.71
CA GLU A 727 3.32 93.39 14.05
C GLU A 727 4.81 93.07 13.95
N GLN A 728 5.58 93.59 14.89
CA GLN A 728 7.01 93.27 14.94
C GLN A 728 7.18 92.02 15.78
N GLU A 729 7.56 90.94 15.14
CA GLU A 729 7.72 89.62 15.71
C GLU A 729 9.17 89.13 15.57
N ALA A 730 9.46 87.95 16.11
CA ALA A 730 10.72 87.26 15.85
C ALA A 730 10.53 86.34 14.64
N GLY A 731 11.61 86.01 13.90
CA GLY A 731 11.49 85.01 12.84
C GLY A 731 11.04 83.66 13.40
N GLU A 732 10.17 82.99 12.66
CA GLU A 732 9.47 81.78 13.11
C GLU A 732 9.67 80.59 12.17
N GLU A 733 9.43 79.37 12.67
CA GLU A 733 9.55 78.14 11.90
C GLU A 733 8.26 77.33 11.91
N LEU A 734 7.89 76.77 10.76
CA LEU A 734 6.93 75.66 10.62
C LEU A 734 7.61 74.46 9.96
N TYR A 735 6.99 73.28 10.07
CA TYR A 735 7.51 72.05 9.48
C TYR A 735 6.54 71.48 8.44
N VAL A 736 7.09 70.76 7.46
CA VAL A 736 6.32 69.90 6.55
C VAL A 736 6.83 68.48 6.70
N ASP A 737 5.98 67.58 7.20
CA ASP A 737 6.28 66.16 7.42
C ASP A 737 5.79 65.30 6.26
N LEU A 738 6.67 64.45 5.74
CA LEU A 738 6.37 63.41 4.75
C LEU A 738 6.00 62.08 5.44
N SER A 739 5.00 61.38 4.92
CA SER A 739 4.53 60.10 5.45
C SER A 739 3.95 59.20 4.35
N ASN A 740 3.65 57.94 4.70
CA ASN A 740 2.97 56.96 3.81
C ASN A 740 3.62 56.81 2.42
N VAL A 741 4.94 56.79 2.33
CA VAL A 741 5.65 56.67 1.05
C VAL A 741 5.49 55.26 0.46
N THR A 742 5.16 55.18 -0.83
CA THR A 742 5.13 53.92 -1.60
C THR A 742 6.19 53.92 -2.69
N ASN A 743 6.83 52.77 -2.96
CA ASN A 743 7.83 52.58 -4.02
C ASN A 743 9.06 53.51 -3.93
N ALA A 744 9.31 54.09 -2.76
CA ALA A 744 10.49 54.90 -2.46
C ALA A 744 10.83 54.78 -0.96
N GLN A 745 12.05 55.13 -0.60
CA GLN A 745 12.50 55.20 0.79
C GLN A 745 12.59 56.64 1.28
N ILE A 746 12.18 56.94 2.51
CA ILE A 746 12.31 58.30 3.07
C ILE A 746 13.76 58.55 3.47
N GLY A 747 14.42 59.52 2.82
CA GLY A 747 15.73 60.03 3.22
C GLY A 747 15.64 61.18 4.21
N VAL A 748 14.86 62.22 3.87
CA VAL A 748 14.59 63.38 4.75
C VAL A 748 13.10 63.53 4.89
N ALA A 749 12.58 63.23 6.09
CA ALA A 749 11.15 63.20 6.36
C ALA A 749 10.53 64.58 6.64
N ARG A 750 11.35 65.59 6.98
CA ARG A 750 10.87 66.89 7.48
C ARG A 750 11.58 68.05 6.81
N GLY A 751 10.80 68.92 6.17
CA GLY A 751 11.26 70.21 5.64
C GLY A 751 11.00 71.32 6.67
N ILE A 752 11.92 72.26 6.81
CA ILE A 752 11.80 73.41 7.72
C ILE A 752 11.46 74.66 6.89
N GLY A 753 10.37 75.33 7.22
CA GLY A 753 9.95 76.60 6.63
C GLY A 753 10.18 77.75 7.60
N THR A 754 11.08 78.67 7.28
CA THR A 754 11.36 79.85 8.13
C THR A 754 10.64 81.10 7.61
N ILE A 755 9.83 81.73 8.45
CA ILE A 755 9.16 83.01 8.20
C ILE A 755 10.03 84.14 8.75
N ILE A 756 10.35 85.13 7.91
CA ILE A 756 11.23 86.26 8.26
C ILE A 756 10.38 87.54 8.37
N ASP A 757 10.22 88.06 9.59
CA ASP A 757 9.55 89.33 9.89
C ASP A 757 10.19 90.54 9.17
N ASP A 758 9.37 91.47 8.66
CA ASP A 758 9.81 92.69 7.95
C ASP A 758 9.33 94.05 8.54
N ASP A 759 8.81 94.11 9.78
CA ASP A 759 8.02 95.25 10.29
C ASP A 759 8.71 96.21 11.31
N GLY A 760 10.02 96.45 11.19
CA GLY A 760 10.83 97.34 12.07
C GLY A 760 10.42 98.83 12.19
N THR A 761 10.99 99.58 13.18
CA THR A 761 10.66 101.01 13.46
C THR A 761 11.74 102.05 13.06
N SER A 762 11.36 103.30 12.72
CA SER A 762 12.27 104.46 12.55
C SER A 762 12.66 105.10 13.90
N ARG A 763 13.92 105.56 14.06
CA ARG A 763 14.37 106.18 15.32
C ARG A 763 15.31 107.37 15.09
N ILE A 764 15.10 108.50 15.77
CA ILE A 764 15.86 109.74 15.62
C ILE A 764 16.83 109.95 16.78
N ARG A 765 18.05 110.40 16.44
CA ARG A 765 19.01 110.97 17.39
C ARG A 765 19.46 112.33 16.91
N VAL A 766 19.43 113.35 17.77
CA VAL A 766 19.86 114.72 17.43
C VAL A 766 21.02 115.15 18.32
N THR A 767 22.07 115.75 17.75
CA THR A 767 23.26 116.19 18.51
C THR A 767 23.68 117.62 18.15
N PHE A 768 24.32 118.30 19.11
CA PHE A 768 25.05 119.56 18.93
C PHE A 768 26.50 119.37 19.40
N GLY A 769 27.44 119.35 18.46
CA GLY A 769 28.80 118.86 18.75
C GLY A 769 28.76 117.39 19.19
N THR A 770 29.37 117.07 20.33
CA THR A 770 29.31 115.74 20.95
C THR A 770 28.12 115.54 21.88
N MET A 771 27.36 116.60 22.17
CA MET A 771 26.23 116.53 23.09
C MET A 771 24.97 116.03 22.38
N GLU A 772 24.34 114.99 22.93
CA GLU A 772 23.02 114.56 22.50
C GLU A 772 21.94 115.49 23.06
N ILE A 773 21.03 115.91 22.19
CA ILE A 773 19.86 116.70 22.54
C ILE A 773 18.70 115.73 22.66
N LYS A 774 17.97 115.80 23.78
CA LYS A 774 16.75 115.01 23.98
C LYS A 774 15.53 115.76 23.44
N ASP A 775 14.52 115.01 23.01
CA ASP A 775 13.26 115.60 22.62
C ASP A 775 12.60 116.36 23.79
N ASN A 776 11.90 117.45 23.51
CA ASN A 776 11.36 118.42 24.47
C ASN A 776 12.37 119.06 25.45
N GLN A 777 13.68 118.98 25.17
CA GLN A 777 14.71 119.54 26.05
C GLN A 777 14.59 121.07 26.17
N SER A 778 14.30 121.56 27.37
CA SER A 778 14.14 123.00 27.64
C SER A 778 15.29 123.64 28.45
N LYS A 779 16.02 122.84 29.24
CA LYS A 779 17.24 123.28 29.97
C LYS A 779 18.29 122.15 30.01
N PRO A 780 19.60 122.45 29.88
CA PRO A 780 20.13 123.72 29.43
C PRO A 780 19.74 123.97 27.96
N ALA A 781 19.24 125.16 27.67
CA ALA A 781 18.96 125.57 26.31
C ALA A 781 20.27 125.79 25.56
N ILE A 782 20.32 125.48 24.27
CA ILE A 782 21.53 125.64 23.47
C ILE A 782 21.79 127.13 23.26
N SER A 783 22.91 127.62 23.82
CA SER A 783 23.24 129.04 23.79
C SER A 783 23.99 129.45 22.52
N PHE A 784 23.50 130.52 21.89
CA PHE A 784 24.16 131.26 20.83
C PHE A 784 25.07 132.37 21.40
N GLY A 785 25.12 132.53 22.72
CA GLY A 785 25.94 133.52 23.41
C GLY A 785 25.31 134.90 23.54
N VAL A 786 26.10 135.83 24.06
CA VAL A 786 25.78 137.27 24.12
C VAL A 786 26.66 137.96 23.08
N VAL A 787 26.03 138.68 22.14
CA VAL A 787 26.73 139.35 21.02
C VAL A 787 26.33 140.82 20.93
N LEU A 788 27.18 141.65 20.34
CA LEU A 788 26.89 143.07 20.14
C LEU A 788 26.06 143.30 18.87
N ARG A 789 25.19 144.31 18.89
CA ARG A 789 24.32 144.66 17.76
C ARG A 789 25.15 144.92 16.51
N GLY A 790 24.79 144.27 15.42
CA GLY A 790 25.50 144.39 14.13
C GLY A 790 26.76 143.53 14.00
N SER A 791 27.17 142.79 15.04
CA SER A 791 28.29 141.84 14.94
C SER A 791 27.95 140.67 14.02
N THR A 792 28.99 139.94 13.59
CA THR A 792 28.84 138.69 12.83
C THR A 792 27.87 137.75 13.55
N PRO A 793 26.75 137.35 12.90
CA PRO A 793 25.76 136.45 13.48
C PRO A 793 26.34 135.11 13.94
N PRO A 794 26.11 134.67 15.20
CA PRO A 794 26.53 133.35 15.63
C PRO A 794 25.68 132.27 14.94
N VAL A 795 26.36 131.19 14.54
CA VAL A 795 25.78 130.05 13.84
C VAL A 795 26.02 128.77 14.64
N ARG A 796 25.04 127.86 14.65
CA ARG A 796 25.11 126.55 15.30
C ARG A 796 24.59 125.48 14.33
N THR A 797 25.32 124.37 14.22
CA THR A 797 24.97 123.23 13.37
C THR A 797 24.60 122.04 14.25
N PHE A 798 23.48 121.40 13.93
CA PHE A 798 22.92 120.26 14.62
C PHE A 798 22.89 119.07 13.66
N ARG A 799 23.26 117.88 14.14
CA ARG A 799 23.24 116.64 13.36
C ARG A 799 22.03 115.80 13.76
N VAL A 800 21.32 115.29 12.77
CA VAL A 800 20.23 114.33 12.92
C VAL A 800 20.68 112.99 12.32
N THR A 801 20.55 111.91 13.08
CA THR A 801 20.90 110.55 12.67
C THR A 801 19.67 109.65 12.78
N ASN A 802 19.44 108.80 11.77
CA ASN A 802 18.46 107.72 11.84
C ASN A 802 19.14 106.49 12.43
N THR A 803 18.72 106.08 13.62
CA THR A 803 19.24 104.89 14.31
C THR A 803 18.23 103.73 14.30
N GLY A 804 17.14 103.84 13.54
CA GLY A 804 16.14 102.78 13.38
C GLY A 804 16.36 101.91 12.12
N GLN A 805 15.50 100.91 11.94
CA GLN A 805 15.52 99.94 10.82
C GLN A 805 14.76 100.44 9.59
N GLN A 806 13.84 101.41 9.75
CA GLN A 806 13.08 102.02 8.65
C GLN A 806 13.56 103.45 8.31
N PRO A 807 13.37 103.95 7.08
CA PRO A 807 13.70 105.32 6.68
C PRO A 807 13.01 106.39 7.55
N LEU A 808 13.79 107.30 8.14
CA LEU A 808 13.30 108.38 8.98
C LEU A 808 12.84 109.57 8.11
N ARG A 809 11.54 109.81 8.03
CA ARG A 809 10.97 110.99 7.36
C ARG A 809 11.11 112.21 8.26
N LEU A 810 11.59 113.34 7.73
CA LEU A 810 11.87 114.57 8.47
C LEU A 810 11.10 115.74 7.84
N GLY A 811 10.46 116.56 8.67
CA GLY A 811 9.68 117.72 8.27
C GLY A 811 10.47 119.03 8.27
N THR A 812 9.79 120.12 7.90
CA THR A 812 10.39 121.46 7.88
C THR A 812 10.76 121.93 9.30
N ILE A 813 11.96 122.51 9.44
CA ILE A 813 12.43 123.07 10.71
C ILE A 813 11.87 124.48 10.94
N VAL A 814 11.21 124.64 12.07
CA VAL A 814 10.75 125.93 12.60
C VAL A 814 11.72 126.38 13.69
N VAL A 815 12.18 127.64 13.61
CA VAL A 815 13.07 128.28 14.60
C VAL A 815 12.38 129.48 15.25
N PRO A 816 12.67 129.80 16.53
CA PRO A 816 11.99 130.86 17.25
C PRO A 816 12.39 132.26 16.75
N LYS A 817 11.59 133.27 17.07
CA LYS A 817 11.85 134.68 16.72
C LYS A 817 13.25 135.10 17.22
N GLY A 818 13.99 135.80 16.36
CA GLY A 818 15.39 136.16 16.62
C GLY A 818 16.39 135.19 16.03
N PHE A 819 15.95 134.05 15.49
CA PHE A 819 16.78 133.09 14.77
C PHE A 819 16.28 132.89 13.34
N GLU A 820 17.13 132.31 12.49
CA GLU A 820 16.78 131.89 11.14
C GLU A 820 17.48 130.60 10.75
N LEU A 821 16.82 129.81 9.91
CA LEU A 821 17.39 128.58 9.39
C LEU A 821 18.31 128.89 8.21
N VAL A 822 19.53 128.38 8.25
CA VAL A 822 20.56 128.54 7.19
C VAL A 822 20.63 127.30 6.31
N LYS A 823 20.64 126.11 6.91
CA LYS A 823 20.68 124.82 6.20
C LYS A 823 19.52 123.95 6.65
N ARG A 824 18.80 123.34 5.70
CA ARG A 824 17.65 122.44 5.93
C ARG A 824 18.08 120.97 6.03
N LEU A 825 17.23 120.13 6.61
CA LEU A 825 17.33 118.66 6.56
C LEU A 825 16.77 118.12 5.23
N PRO A 826 17.20 116.93 4.77
CA PRO A 826 16.52 116.19 3.70
C PRO A 826 15.15 115.68 4.19
N GLU A 827 14.25 115.38 3.26
CA GLU A 827 12.90 114.86 3.59
C GLU A 827 12.94 113.44 4.18
N GLN A 828 13.95 112.64 3.83
CA GLN A 828 14.15 111.30 4.34
C GLN A 828 15.63 111.02 4.64
N LEU A 829 15.83 110.17 5.63
CA LEU A 829 17.14 109.70 6.06
C LEU A 829 17.10 108.17 6.19
N ALA A 830 17.82 107.45 5.34
CA ALA A 830 17.90 105.99 5.39
C ALA A 830 18.48 105.50 6.75
N PRO A 831 18.19 104.26 7.17
CA PRO A 831 18.78 103.64 8.36
C PRO A 831 20.29 103.85 8.47
N GLY A 832 20.78 104.24 9.64
CA GLY A 832 22.19 104.51 9.93
C GLY A 832 22.77 105.82 9.34
N ARG A 833 22.03 106.55 8.50
CA ARG A 833 22.51 107.80 7.87
C ARG A 833 22.30 109.03 8.76
N SER A 834 23.06 110.09 8.48
CA SER A 834 23.04 111.37 9.23
C SER A 834 22.97 112.57 8.30
N ALA A 835 22.30 113.65 8.72
CA ALA A 835 22.25 114.94 8.04
C ALA A 835 22.31 116.11 9.01
N ASP A 836 22.89 117.23 8.57
CA ASP A 836 23.10 118.42 9.40
C ASP A 836 22.18 119.57 8.98
N PHE A 837 21.60 120.27 9.97
CA PHE A 837 20.92 121.54 9.78
C PHE A 837 21.58 122.65 10.60
N THR A 838 21.43 123.88 10.14
CA THR A 838 22.19 125.00 10.69
C THR A 838 21.26 126.16 10.99
N VAL A 839 21.34 126.70 12.21
CA VAL A 839 20.54 127.84 12.67
C VAL A 839 21.48 129.02 12.95
N ARG A 840 21.05 130.23 12.60
CA ARG A 840 21.79 131.48 12.80
C ARG A 840 20.95 132.45 13.62
N MET A 841 21.59 133.15 14.56
CA MET A 841 20.92 134.19 15.35
C MET A 841 20.96 135.53 14.62
N ARG A 842 19.84 136.27 14.59
CA ARG A 842 19.76 137.61 13.97
C ARG A 842 20.31 138.66 14.95
N THR A 843 21.35 139.40 14.55
CA THR A 843 22.04 140.38 15.43
C THR A 843 21.70 141.86 15.16
N LYS A 844 20.76 142.15 14.25
CA LYS A 844 20.40 143.53 13.86
C LYS A 844 19.55 144.26 14.90
N VAL A 845 18.80 143.53 15.73
CA VAL A 845 17.85 144.07 16.71
C VAL A 845 18.25 143.60 18.11
N GLN A 846 18.41 144.54 19.03
CA GLN A 846 18.72 144.29 20.44
C GLN A 846 17.60 143.48 21.10
N GLY A 847 17.96 142.54 21.98
CA GLY A 847 16.98 141.75 22.71
C GLY A 847 17.53 140.42 23.23
N TYR A 848 16.76 139.82 24.14
CA TYR A 848 16.95 138.42 24.55
C TYR A 848 15.98 137.55 23.75
N TYR A 849 16.51 136.59 23.01
CA TYR A 849 15.72 135.68 22.18
C TYR A 849 15.81 134.27 22.75
N ALA A 850 14.65 133.67 23.02
CA ALA A 850 14.52 132.31 23.53
C ALA A 850 13.31 131.63 22.88
N GLY A 851 13.41 130.33 22.66
CA GLY A 851 12.30 129.49 22.20
C GLY A 851 12.79 128.15 21.67
N HIS A 852 11.90 127.36 21.08
CA HIS A 852 12.21 126.00 20.62
C HIS A 852 12.44 125.92 19.12
N VAL A 853 13.48 125.20 18.72
CA VAL A 853 13.60 124.61 17.39
C VAL A 853 12.67 123.40 17.34
N ARG A 854 11.83 123.26 16.31
CA ARG A 854 10.85 122.17 16.18
C ARG A 854 10.76 121.67 14.73
N PHE A 855 10.75 120.35 14.52
CA PHE A 855 10.49 119.74 13.21
C PHE A 855 9.78 118.40 13.35
N ALA A 856 8.95 118.04 12.36
CA ALA A 856 8.27 116.73 12.35
C ALA A 856 9.27 115.61 12.06
N THR A 857 9.02 114.42 12.59
CA THR A 857 9.78 113.21 12.27
C THR A 857 8.87 111.98 12.28
N SER A 858 9.21 110.93 11.54
CA SER A 858 8.52 109.65 11.60
C SER A 858 8.95 108.76 12.76
N ASP A 859 9.91 109.17 13.59
CA ASP A 859 10.15 108.49 14.87
C ASP A 859 8.90 108.65 15.77
N PRO A 860 8.20 107.56 16.13
CA PRO A 860 6.98 107.62 16.91
C PRO A 860 7.18 108.22 18.31
N LYS A 861 8.40 108.17 18.87
CA LYS A 861 8.72 108.69 20.21
C LYS A 861 9.17 110.14 20.23
N ALA A 862 9.32 110.76 19.06
CA ALA A 862 9.90 112.09 18.91
C ALA A 862 9.13 112.96 17.91
N LYS A 863 7.79 112.83 17.83
CA LYS A 863 6.96 113.45 16.79
C LYS A 863 6.07 114.56 17.34
N PRO A 864 6.42 115.86 17.18
CA PRO A 864 7.61 116.41 16.54
C PRO A 864 8.81 116.54 17.49
N PHE A 865 10.02 116.53 16.95
CA PHE A 865 11.24 116.71 17.72
C PHE A 865 11.45 118.19 18.02
N ASN A 866 11.66 118.56 19.28
CA ASN A 866 11.86 119.95 19.68
C ASN A 866 12.88 120.14 20.82
N PHE A 867 13.57 121.28 20.82
CA PHE A 867 14.50 121.66 21.90
C PHE A 867 14.72 123.17 21.97
N ALA A 868 15.04 123.69 23.16
CA ALA A 868 15.20 125.11 23.41
C ALA A 868 16.57 125.66 22.99
N ILE A 869 16.56 126.85 22.39
CA ILE A 869 17.73 127.67 22.07
C ILE A 869 17.58 129.07 22.65
N VAL A 870 18.71 129.70 23.00
CA VAL A 870 18.73 131.05 23.59
C VAL A 870 19.90 131.88 23.05
N GLY A 871 19.76 133.20 23.04
CA GLY A 871 20.84 134.14 22.72
C GLY A 871 20.45 135.58 23.06
N GLN A 872 21.44 136.45 23.26
CA GLN A 872 21.21 137.85 23.61
C GLN A 872 22.01 138.80 22.72
N VAL A 873 21.38 139.87 22.25
CA VAL A 873 22.02 140.95 21.49
C VAL A 873 22.03 142.22 22.35
N LEU A 874 23.21 142.78 22.64
CA LEU A 874 23.42 144.02 23.42
C LEU A 874 23.91 145.18 22.54
N PHE A 875 23.80 146.43 23.04
CA PHE A 875 24.40 147.62 22.40
C PHE A 875 25.81 147.88 22.96
N SER A 876 26.73 148.47 22.18
CA SER A 876 28.06 148.87 22.69
C SER A 876 28.04 150.32 23.17
N GLU A 877 28.29 150.58 24.46
CA GLU A 877 28.56 151.94 24.97
C GLU A 877 30.07 152.13 25.20
N GLU A 878 30.68 153.10 24.52
CA GLU A 878 31.93 153.71 24.97
C GLU A 878 31.62 155.05 25.64
N SER A 879 31.69 155.13 26.98
CA SER A 879 32.09 156.34 27.72
C SER A 879 32.28 156.12 29.23
N ARG A 880 33.37 156.74 29.69
CA ARG A 880 33.89 156.98 31.05
C ARG A 880 32.84 157.43 32.08
N MET A 881 32.96 157.01 33.35
CA MET A 881 33.52 157.83 34.45
C MET A 881 33.47 157.07 35.81
N ARG A 882 34.58 157.15 36.56
CA ARG A 882 34.78 156.61 37.92
C ARG A 882 34.11 157.49 38.99
N ILE A 883 33.36 156.82 39.88
CA ILE A 883 33.32 156.83 41.37
C ILE A 883 33.86 158.07 42.13
N PRO A 884 33.37 158.35 43.36
CA PRO A 884 34.02 157.69 44.51
C PRO A 884 33.14 157.32 45.73
N ILE A 885 33.44 156.11 46.25
CA ILE A 885 33.74 155.77 47.65
C ILE A 885 32.59 155.49 48.64
N GLY A 886 32.75 154.32 49.28
CA GLY A 886 32.47 154.07 50.71
C GLY A 886 31.32 153.07 50.91
N GLY A 887 31.49 151.83 51.38
CA GLY A 887 32.55 151.24 52.18
C GLY A 887 31.91 150.59 53.42
N GLN A 888 32.06 149.26 53.56
CA GLN A 888 32.08 148.46 54.80
C GLN A 888 30.78 148.32 55.64
N ASN A 889 30.33 147.08 55.91
CA ASN A 889 30.61 146.38 57.18
C ASN A 889 30.10 144.90 57.17
N PRO A 890 30.74 143.97 57.90
CA PRO A 890 30.49 142.51 57.90
C PRO A 890 29.84 141.99 59.21
N ALA A 891 29.59 140.67 59.30
CA ALA A 891 29.94 139.77 60.43
C ALA A 891 28.93 138.63 60.75
N SER A 892 29.49 137.41 60.81
CA SER A 892 29.33 136.30 61.79
C SER A 892 27.97 135.71 62.21
N GLY A 893 27.91 134.36 62.19
CA GLY A 893 27.16 133.54 63.17
C GLY A 893 26.96 132.06 62.76
N PRO A 894 27.04 131.04 63.64
CA PRO A 894 27.49 129.66 63.30
C PRO A 894 26.50 128.49 63.61
N GLY A 895 26.90 127.25 63.28
CA GLY A 895 26.37 125.94 63.79
C GLY A 895 25.54 125.13 62.78
N ALA A 896 25.48 123.79 62.75
CA ALA A 896 26.13 122.69 63.47
C ALA A 896 25.85 121.33 62.76
N SER A 897 26.82 120.40 62.85
CA SER A 897 26.74 118.94 63.12
C SER A 897 26.01 117.86 62.26
N MET A 898 26.63 116.66 62.35
CA MET A 898 26.18 115.26 62.16
C MET A 898 26.14 114.65 60.72
N VAL A 899 26.51 113.39 60.42
CA VAL A 899 27.32 112.26 60.99
C VAL A 899 27.07 111.04 60.05
N VAL A 900 28.13 110.31 59.63
CA VAL A 900 28.23 108.82 59.39
C VAL A 900 27.34 108.17 58.29
N ALA A 901 27.71 107.17 57.47
CA ALA A 901 28.93 106.43 57.08
C ALA A 901 28.62 105.53 55.85
N ARG A 902 29.66 105.10 55.11
CA ARG A 902 29.86 103.76 54.48
C ARG A 902 31.23 103.77 53.80
N ARG A 903 32.26 103.15 54.39
CA ARG A 903 32.78 101.77 54.20
C ARG A 903 33.47 101.52 52.83
N ALA A 904 34.78 101.30 52.96
CA ALA A 904 35.79 100.77 52.03
C ALA A 904 35.67 99.21 51.89
N PRO A 905 36.62 98.44 51.29
CA PRO A 905 37.91 98.79 50.70
C PRO A 905 38.28 98.04 49.38
N ALA A 906 39.54 98.25 49.01
CA ALA A 906 40.37 97.62 47.99
C ALA A 906 40.37 96.08 47.91
N GLY A 907 40.84 95.61 46.75
CA GLY A 907 41.88 94.58 46.69
C GLY A 907 41.51 93.26 46.00
N LEU A 908 42.43 92.83 45.12
CA LEU A 908 42.72 91.42 44.75
C LEU A 908 41.67 90.74 43.85
N THR A 909 41.92 89.85 42.89
CA THR A 909 43.05 89.27 42.11
C THR A 909 42.38 88.23 41.20
N GLY A 910 43.00 87.83 40.08
CA GLY A 910 42.59 86.59 39.36
C GLY A 910 42.45 86.78 37.85
N LEU A 911 43.52 87.11 37.14
CA LEU A 911 44.43 86.19 36.44
C LEU A 911 43.89 85.69 35.08
N PHE A 912 44.58 86.15 34.04
CA PHE A 912 44.57 85.63 32.68
C PHE A 912 44.97 84.15 32.64
N ALA A 913 44.28 83.39 31.78
CA ALA A 913 44.89 82.29 31.04
C ALA A 913 44.20 82.18 29.66
N THR A 914 44.76 82.89 28.69
CA THR A 914 44.63 82.58 27.26
C THR A 914 45.79 81.70 26.85
N THR A 915 45.55 80.53 26.27
CA THR A 915 46.16 80.06 25.01
C THR A 915 45.71 78.65 24.63
N ARG A 916 45.12 78.56 23.42
CA ARG A 916 45.42 77.68 22.27
C ARG A 916 45.88 76.22 22.50
N ARG A 917 45.39 75.40 21.54
CA ARG A 917 45.83 74.06 21.09
C ARG A 917 45.41 72.95 22.07
N THR A 918 44.90 71.80 21.66
CA THR A 918 45.05 70.94 20.45
C THR A 918 43.92 69.90 20.49
N GLY A 919 43.68 69.15 19.41
CA GLY A 919 42.60 68.14 19.25
C GLY A 919 42.56 67.02 20.31
N PRO A 920 41.67 66.03 20.13
CA PRO A 920 41.94 65.00 19.13
C PRO A 920 40.71 64.49 18.35
N ASP A 921 41.04 63.78 17.27
CA ASP A 921 40.22 62.74 16.65
C ASP A 921 39.64 61.74 17.66
N ILE A 922 38.50 61.13 17.32
CA ILE A 922 38.31 59.68 17.13
C ILE A 922 36.81 59.36 17.20
N ASP A 923 36.32 58.80 16.09
CA ASP A 923 35.31 57.75 15.83
C ASP A 923 34.12 57.51 16.79
N TRP A 924 32.96 57.23 16.19
CA TRP A 924 32.25 55.92 16.20
C TRP A 924 30.74 56.13 15.93
N LEU A 925 30.28 55.74 14.73
CA LEU A 925 29.19 54.78 14.40
C LEU A 925 28.56 55.06 13.03
#